data_AF-A0A9N6ZF61-F1
#
_entry.id   AF-A0A9N6ZF61-F1
#
_cell.length_a   1.000
_cell.length_b   1.000
_cell.length_c   1.000
_cell.angle_alpha   90.00
_cell.angle_beta   90.00
_cell.angle_gamma   90.00
#
_symmetry.space_group_name_H-M   'P 1'
#
loop_
_entity.id
_entity.type
_entity.pdbx_description
1 polymer ?
#
loop_
_entity_poly.entity_id
_entity_poly.type
_entity_poly.pdbx_seq_one_letter_code
_entity_poly.pdbx_strand_id
1 'polypeptide(L)'
;MENSKIRQVSPRVFQALQNMNVENLLEWDEEEIRPIMPCLTRMSLLNPLDQSHECSMSRRTVFKILSSFELVNSIVGLLSIDFHALEVDVKKEQLQRQKMGMEDSALVQSLENGYALEFERSVATRKLRLFLNELLTLLGLVKDVRPETGYKSSELLDQEIYFEEIADVLCVVMAELPVLLPVTDVAEALLRTLHGPSFICRMVANMPDTFYEVCCSLISNGERYEEETFLGRARLETLRSLCRLCPNQILLVRTKCVELCRMPALAVLLSLDYAKNEREERKNTSTNTTHSGDVVPFISGLLLGSDLSIRNWFSLFIRNGQKRHERTTALQTLREELLKSLQVFVKMAEDEPLPDRCAVEASTLLRLYCALKGIAGMKIYDEEGSFLLELITCRPPPTEAGLRFVALGLCMLMACPSLITLPDQEQRGFQWIKWLVREVAYFEKSSSTGKDLAVARSSFGEMLLLMAIHFHSGQLSAVNDLVCSTLGMRLLLRPATTARMKQAFTQEIFPEQVVTSHAVRVPVTPALTGDVSGFLPVHCIYQLLKSRAFSKHRVPIKTWIYRQICESRPPLHPLLPSLVEVYVNSILTFTSKNTNQTVGMDPSGHDPITEEEIRPVFSHSFSDVDAKDGQYSVTAQLLLLYYVLLYEDTRLAHVKNYLQSGITIHSYSQTFFAELPIRYLISQAGRQQHLYGGLFSPLLRLIATHFPQLCLVEDWIYETDDSQFSSMSTADVKHGSSMSFTSQAIEHAFSNLAACPAPALLLMRKLRTLPPKTLWPLANAFISRFRSILDDGVPRQVQDMYRQVWLRLNSVFPRQLWVMTVNAIRLELSLSEECPPPTLTQDHLIFDPLHVLRCDLRVFRCPPVMQIVVYMLKAWLGASRTHLSRHLLEKPLIGPVASQGPGNLAGISCDSEREELKTALIATQESAVVQIVLEICLETEEDKGTQKLSEQREIQSIVCSFLHQLFIADPNLVKLVHFQGYPSALLPLTTQGIPSMHICLDFLPELLAQPILSDLSKQLFAVDLISYLSLQYALPKSFNVARLAVNTLSTLLSVLPTQGRTEIYLPSLPALVRIATAFPPLLEDIISFLVQLGRICLSQSCLHGSYDHRIVSSMLKQMDGDGSEEENPMEKEEICTSHKEEETIKPEPMEIDLKKDREEGELEEGELPDNKSLAMTTNTRIQSMKAMTGSLDLYLETVNDGSTVPFSAAQVRELFKVLPESSLMGAEVYRTFSLLCSRAILHKKVY
;
A
#
# COMPACT_ATOMS: atom_id res chain seq x y z
N MET A 1 61.12 -34.21 47.57
CA MET A 1 60.59 -35.49 47.03
C MET A 1 60.65 -35.36 45.54
N GLU A 2 61.24 -36.33 44.85
CA GLU A 2 61.39 -36.30 43.40
C GLU A 2 60.11 -36.86 42.79
N ASN A 3 59.39 -36.05 42.00
CA ASN A 3 58.10 -36.45 41.46
C ASN A 3 58.29 -37.57 40.42
N SER A 4 57.82 -38.77 40.78
CA SER A 4 57.56 -39.91 39.90
C SER A 4 56.47 -39.56 38.87
N LYS A 5 56.82 -38.73 37.88
CA LYS A 5 55.90 -38.33 36.80
C LYS A 5 55.26 -39.57 36.17
N ILE A 6 53.96 -39.73 36.38
CA ILE A 6 53.15 -40.79 35.78
C ILE A 6 53.41 -40.81 34.25
N ARG A 7 53.82 -41.97 33.75
CA ARG A 7 54.35 -42.13 32.38
C ARG A 7 53.24 -41.94 31.34
N GLN A 8 53.22 -40.74 30.74
CA GLN A 8 52.29 -40.36 29.67
C GLN A 8 52.63 -41.10 28.37
N VAL A 9 51.59 -41.51 27.64
CA VAL A 9 51.73 -42.22 26.36
C VAL A 9 52.01 -41.20 25.25
N SER A 10 53.01 -41.46 24.40
CA SER A 10 53.31 -40.54 23.29
C SER A 10 52.35 -40.73 22.10
N PRO A 11 52.01 -39.65 21.37
CA PRO A 11 51.00 -39.70 20.32
C PRO A 11 51.41 -40.56 19.12
N ARG A 12 52.72 -40.71 18.87
CA ARG A 12 53.26 -41.55 17.79
C ARG A 12 52.92 -43.02 18.00
N VAL A 13 53.14 -43.50 19.22
CA VAL A 13 52.87 -44.89 19.64
C VAL A 13 51.38 -45.18 19.52
N PHE A 14 50.50 -44.27 19.97
CA PHE A 14 49.06 -44.44 19.81
C PHE A 14 48.61 -44.45 18.34
N GLN A 15 49.06 -43.49 17.53
CA GLN A 15 48.69 -43.40 16.12
C GLN A 15 49.13 -44.64 15.32
N ALA A 16 50.30 -45.20 15.64
CA ALA A 16 50.79 -46.42 15.03
C ALA A 16 50.00 -47.67 15.48
N LEU A 17 49.57 -47.74 16.76
CA LEU A 17 48.65 -48.78 17.22
C LEU A 17 47.28 -48.69 16.52
N GLN A 18 46.69 -47.49 16.46
CA GLN A 18 45.40 -47.25 15.79
C GLN A 18 45.45 -47.62 14.29
N ASN A 19 46.59 -47.40 13.64
CA ASN A 19 46.81 -47.76 12.23
C ASN A 19 47.41 -49.17 12.04
N MET A 20 47.60 -49.96 13.10
CA MET A 20 48.19 -51.31 13.08
C MET A 20 49.59 -51.38 12.40
N ASN A 21 50.36 -50.29 12.43
CA ASN A 21 51.70 -50.25 11.82
C ASN A 21 52.74 -50.86 12.78
N VAL A 22 53.09 -52.11 12.52
CA VAL A 22 54.02 -52.91 13.34
C VAL A 22 55.50 -52.75 12.89
N GLU A 23 55.78 -52.07 11.78
CA GLU A 23 57.17 -51.78 11.38
C GLU A 23 57.77 -50.67 12.25
N ASN A 24 57.02 -49.58 12.46
CA ASN A 24 57.44 -48.48 13.34
C ASN A 24 57.64 -48.95 14.80
N LEU A 25 56.84 -49.92 15.25
CA LEU A 25 56.88 -50.53 16.60
C LEU A 25 58.23 -51.17 16.98
N LEU A 26 59.15 -51.35 16.01
CA LEU A 26 60.48 -51.91 16.22
C LEU A 26 61.57 -50.86 16.52
N GLU A 27 61.28 -49.55 16.38
CA GLU A 27 62.26 -48.48 16.52
C GLU A 27 62.28 -47.80 17.91
N TRP A 28 61.48 -48.27 18.87
CA TRP A 28 61.16 -47.51 20.09
C TRP A 28 61.77 -48.05 21.39
N ASP A 29 61.97 -47.15 22.34
CA ASP A 29 62.49 -47.46 23.67
C ASP A 29 61.50 -48.29 24.53
N GLU A 30 62.05 -49.11 25.42
CA GLU A 30 61.31 -49.94 26.38
C GLU A 30 60.30 -49.13 27.23
N GLU A 31 60.61 -47.87 27.52
CA GLU A 31 59.75 -46.98 28.30
C GLU A 31 58.51 -46.50 27.54
N GLU A 32 58.56 -46.40 26.20
CA GLU A 32 57.42 -46.01 25.35
C GLU A 32 56.48 -47.19 25.05
N ILE A 33 56.99 -48.44 25.10
CA ILE A 33 56.22 -49.66 24.84
C ILE A 33 55.47 -50.14 26.11
N ARG A 34 56.07 -49.96 27.30
CA ARG A 34 55.49 -50.35 28.61
C ARG A 34 54.00 -49.98 28.80
N PRO A 35 53.50 -48.81 28.36
CA PRO A 35 52.09 -48.42 28.52
C PRO A 35 51.05 -49.25 27.78
N ILE A 36 51.41 -49.95 26.70
CA ILE A 36 50.46 -50.64 25.79
C ILE A 36 50.68 -52.17 25.76
N MET A 37 51.56 -52.69 26.64
CA MET A 37 51.78 -54.13 26.75
C MET A 37 50.50 -54.96 27.06
N PRO A 38 49.51 -54.51 27.85
CA PRO A 38 48.25 -55.24 28.01
C PRO A 38 47.51 -55.51 26.68
N CYS A 39 47.46 -54.53 25.78
CA CYS A 39 46.88 -54.69 24.45
C CYS A 39 47.74 -55.62 23.57
N LEU A 40 49.05 -55.34 23.46
CA LEU A 40 49.96 -56.11 22.61
C LEU A 40 50.05 -57.58 23.03
N THR A 41 50.10 -57.88 24.33
CA THR A 41 50.07 -59.25 24.84
C THR A 41 48.78 -59.97 24.47
N ARG A 42 47.61 -59.34 24.69
CA ARG A 42 46.29 -59.87 24.28
C ARG A 42 46.24 -60.18 22.79
N MET A 43 46.69 -59.24 21.93
CA MET A 43 46.79 -59.42 20.47
C MET A 43 47.72 -60.56 20.06
N SER A 44 48.79 -60.82 20.82
CA SER A 44 49.73 -61.90 20.54
C SER A 44 49.25 -63.27 21.01
N LEU A 45 48.43 -63.35 22.06
CA LEU A 45 48.06 -64.60 22.73
C LEU A 45 46.70 -65.14 22.27
N LEU A 46 45.69 -64.28 22.11
CA LEU A 46 44.38 -64.69 21.61
C LEU A 46 44.46 -65.09 20.12
N ASN A 47 43.47 -65.85 19.65
CA ASN A 47 43.36 -66.15 18.23
C ASN A 47 42.77 -64.93 17.50
N PRO A 48 43.45 -64.40 16.46
CA PRO A 48 42.95 -63.27 15.70
C PRO A 48 41.71 -63.66 14.88
N LEU A 49 40.80 -62.71 14.71
CA LEU A 49 39.62 -62.85 13.85
C LEU A 49 39.96 -62.82 12.35
N ASP A 50 41.09 -62.18 12.00
CA ASP A 50 41.68 -62.20 10.66
C ASP A 50 42.80 -63.26 10.59
N GLN A 51 42.88 -63.95 9.45
CA GLN A 51 43.89 -64.97 9.14
C GLN A 51 44.84 -64.54 8.01
N SER A 52 44.84 -63.26 7.64
CA SER A 52 45.74 -62.71 6.61
C SER A 52 47.22 -62.98 6.92
N HIS A 53 48.00 -63.15 5.85
CA HIS A 53 49.45 -63.35 5.95
C HIS A 53 50.15 -62.18 6.65
N GLU A 54 49.65 -60.95 6.43
CA GLU A 54 50.12 -59.72 7.03
C GLU A 54 49.85 -59.69 8.54
N CYS A 55 48.64 -60.03 8.99
CA CYS A 55 48.32 -60.23 10.41
C CYS A 55 49.23 -61.30 11.05
N SER A 56 49.50 -62.41 10.34
CA SER A 56 50.40 -63.47 10.84
C SER A 56 51.86 -63.01 10.99
N MET A 57 52.34 -62.07 10.17
CA MET A 57 53.67 -61.48 10.34
C MET A 57 53.70 -60.43 11.45
N SER A 58 52.71 -59.54 11.50
CA SER A 58 52.52 -58.57 12.59
C SER A 58 52.43 -59.25 13.97
N ARG A 59 51.72 -60.38 14.09
CA ARG A 59 51.67 -61.17 15.33
C ARG A 59 53.05 -61.73 15.72
N ARG A 60 53.90 -62.08 14.76
CA ARG A 60 55.27 -62.59 15.00
C ARG A 60 56.25 -61.48 15.40
N THR A 61 56.13 -60.28 14.84
CA THR A 61 56.94 -59.12 15.26
C THR A 61 56.52 -58.60 16.63
N VAL A 62 55.22 -58.48 16.91
CA VAL A 62 54.72 -58.17 18.28
C VAL A 62 55.19 -59.21 19.30
N PHE A 63 55.11 -60.52 18.99
CA PHE A 63 55.59 -61.55 19.92
C PHE A 63 57.11 -61.46 20.19
N LYS A 64 57.93 -61.08 19.19
CA LYS A 64 59.36 -60.80 19.41
C LYS A 64 59.56 -59.63 20.36
N ILE A 65 58.87 -58.50 20.13
CA ILE A 65 58.93 -57.31 20.99
C ILE A 65 58.56 -57.68 22.43
N LEU A 66 57.48 -58.44 22.64
CA LEU A 66 57.04 -58.87 23.97
C LEU A 66 58.02 -59.82 24.67
N SER A 67 58.79 -60.61 23.91
CA SER A 67 59.69 -61.63 24.47
C SER A 67 60.91 -61.07 25.22
N SER A 68 61.22 -59.78 25.12
CA SER A 68 62.27 -59.12 25.92
C SER A 68 61.79 -58.60 27.29
N PHE A 69 60.49 -58.59 27.57
CA PHE A 69 59.94 -57.97 28.78
C PHE A 69 59.49 -59.01 29.83
N GLU A 70 60.22 -59.13 30.94
CA GLU A 70 59.85 -60.05 32.04
C GLU A 70 58.44 -59.77 32.61
N LEU A 71 58.03 -58.49 32.61
CA LEU A 71 56.70 -58.02 33.04
C LEU A 71 55.54 -58.57 32.20
N VAL A 72 55.78 -59.10 31.00
CA VAL A 72 54.72 -59.78 30.22
C VAL A 72 54.18 -61.00 30.96
N ASN A 73 55.00 -61.68 31.78
CA ASN A 73 54.59 -62.87 32.50
C ASN A 73 53.52 -62.60 33.58
N SER A 74 53.49 -61.42 34.21
CA SER A 74 52.43 -61.06 35.17
C SER A 74 51.11 -60.75 34.45
N ILE A 75 51.17 -60.12 33.27
CA ILE A 75 50.00 -59.86 32.41
C ILE A 75 49.44 -61.18 31.85
N VAL A 76 50.30 -62.12 31.44
CA VAL A 76 49.90 -63.49 31.09
C VAL A 76 49.21 -64.18 32.26
N GLY A 77 49.71 -64.01 33.49
CA GLY A 77 49.08 -64.53 34.71
C GLY A 77 47.70 -63.92 35.01
N LEU A 78 47.47 -62.66 34.65
CA LEU A 78 46.14 -62.03 34.73
C LEU A 78 45.19 -62.58 33.65
N LEU A 79 45.69 -62.81 32.43
CA LEU A 79 44.92 -63.38 31.32
C LEU A 79 44.60 -64.89 31.49
N SER A 80 45.33 -65.61 32.34
CA SER A 80 45.13 -67.07 32.54
C SER A 80 43.98 -67.45 33.50
N ILE A 81 43.09 -66.51 33.83
CA ILE A 81 42.09 -66.63 34.89
C ILE A 81 40.71 -66.99 34.33
N ASP A 82 39.90 -67.73 35.11
CA ASP A 82 38.50 -68.00 34.77
C ASP A 82 37.64 -66.73 34.93
N PHE A 83 37.56 -65.97 33.84
CA PHE A 83 36.72 -64.77 33.75
C PHE A 83 35.22 -65.09 33.80
N HIS A 84 34.77 -66.31 33.49
CA HIS A 84 33.33 -66.64 33.54
C HIS A 84 32.87 -66.88 34.99
N ALA A 85 33.67 -67.55 35.81
CA ALA A 85 33.43 -67.61 37.26
C ALA A 85 33.42 -66.20 37.89
N LEU A 86 34.37 -65.34 37.47
CA LEU A 86 34.47 -63.96 37.94
C LEU A 86 33.27 -63.09 37.50
N GLU A 87 32.80 -63.26 36.25
CA GLU A 87 31.59 -62.61 35.71
C GLU A 87 30.35 -62.94 36.55
N VAL A 88 30.19 -64.20 36.95
CA VAL A 88 29.08 -64.68 37.79
C VAL A 88 29.17 -64.11 39.22
N ASP A 89 30.37 -63.96 39.78
CA ASP A 89 30.55 -63.32 41.09
C ASP A 89 30.26 -61.81 41.05
N VAL A 90 30.74 -61.10 40.02
CA VAL A 90 30.44 -59.66 39.84
C VAL A 90 28.95 -59.42 39.61
N LYS A 91 28.24 -60.32 38.91
CA LYS A 91 26.78 -60.24 38.75
C LYS A 91 26.02 -60.38 40.07
N LYS A 92 26.48 -61.22 41.01
CA LYS A 92 25.91 -61.31 42.36
C LYS A 92 26.14 -60.00 43.12
N GLU A 93 27.38 -59.51 43.12
CA GLU A 93 27.80 -58.28 43.79
C GLU A 93 26.96 -57.06 43.35
N GLN A 94 26.84 -56.84 42.04
CA GLN A 94 26.04 -55.75 41.48
C GLN A 94 24.56 -55.82 41.92
N LEU A 95 23.99 -57.03 41.97
CA LEU A 95 22.60 -57.27 42.35
C LEU A 95 22.35 -57.20 43.87
N GLN A 96 23.37 -57.48 44.69
CA GLN A 96 23.36 -57.25 46.14
C GLN A 96 23.42 -55.75 46.47
N ARG A 97 24.33 -55.00 45.85
CA ARG A 97 24.47 -53.54 46.03
C ARG A 97 23.20 -52.77 45.67
N GLN A 98 22.42 -53.25 44.70
CA GLN A 98 21.10 -52.71 44.35
C GLN A 98 19.99 -52.98 45.39
N LYS A 99 20.20 -53.89 46.35
CA LYS A 99 19.16 -54.35 47.29
C LYS A 99 19.45 -54.06 48.76
N MET A 100 20.72 -54.09 49.17
CA MET A 100 21.12 -54.12 50.58
C MET A 100 21.91 -52.88 51.06
N GLY A 101 22.43 -52.06 50.15
CA GLY A 101 23.43 -51.03 50.49
C GLY A 101 24.87 -51.54 50.36
N MET A 102 25.81 -50.84 50.99
CA MET A 102 27.26 -51.02 50.78
C MET A 102 27.97 -51.94 51.81
N GLU A 103 27.26 -52.48 52.80
CA GLU A 103 27.89 -52.99 54.03
C GLU A 103 28.44 -54.42 53.97
N ASP A 104 27.94 -55.28 53.07
CA ASP A 104 28.45 -56.65 52.84
C ASP A 104 28.83 -56.85 51.36
N SER A 105 30.06 -57.33 51.09
CA SER A 105 30.55 -57.67 49.75
C SER A 105 30.76 -59.18 49.59
N ALA A 106 30.28 -59.73 48.48
CA ALA A 106 30.55 -61.11 48.07
C ALA A 106 31.90 -61.26 47.35
N LEU A 107 32.45 -60.18 46.77
CA LEU A 107 33.80 -60.18 46.18
C LEU A 107 34.92 -60.18 47.24
N VAL A 108 34.69 -59.55 48.39
CA VAL A 108 35.71 -59.38 49.45
C VAL A 108 35.07 -59.60 50.82
N GLN A 109 35.29 -60.79 51.39
CA GLN A 109 34.88 -61.12 52.76
C GLN A 109 35.91 -60.57 53.75
N SER A 110 35.46 -59.67 54.65
CA SER A 110 36.18 -59.13 55.82
C SER A 110 37.68 -58.84 55.62
N LEU A 111 38.00 -57.60 55.22
CA LEU A 111 39.37 -57.09 55.19
C LEU A 111 39.96 -57.00 56.61
N GLU A 112 41.19 -57.48 56.79
CA GLU A 112 41.94 -57.33 58.06
C GLU A 112 42.94 -56.17 57.99
N ASN A 113 43.32 -55.74 56.78
CA ASN A 113 44.25 -54.64 56.53
C ASN A 113 43.71 -53.69 55.44
N GLY A 114 44.29 -52.49 55.32
CA GLY A 114 43.94 -51.52 54.27
C GLY A 114 44.19 -52.05 52.85
N TYR A 115 43.43 -51.55 51.88
CA TYR A 115 43.30 -52.12 50.52
C TYR A 115 44.65 -52.29 49.82
N ALA A 116 45.52 -51.28 49.90
CA ALA A 116 46.84 -51.31 49.25
C ALA A 116 47.76 -52.41 49.79
N LEU A 117 47.70 -52.70 51.10
CA LEU A 117 48.57 -53.66 51.78
C LEU A 117 48.08 -55.10 51.61
N GLU A 118 46.77 -55.31 51.46
CA GLU A 118 46.23 -56.58 50.97
C GLU A 118 46.49 -56.79 49.48
N PHE A 119 46.42 -55.74 48.64
CA PHE A 119 46.71 -55.83 47.22
C PHE A 119 48.14 -56.32 46.97
N GLU A 120 49.14 -55.67 47.56
CA GLU A 120 50.57 -56.03 47.47
C GLU A 120 50.81 -57.53 47.73
N ARG A 121 50.18 -58.07 48.79
CA ARG A 121 50.38 -59.45 49.26
C ARG A 121 49.54 -60.50 48.51
N SER A 122 48.70 -60.09 47.56
CA SER A 122 47.67 -60.97 46.99
C SER A 122 48.01 -61.55 45.61
N VAL A 123 47.55 -62.79 45.39
CA VAL A 123 47.63 -63.47 44.09
C VAL A 123 46.71 -62.76 43.08
N ALA A 124 47.05 -62.81 41.78
CA ALA A 124 46.34 -62.15 40.68
C ALA A 124 44.80 -62.22 40.76
N THR A 125 44.21 -63.37 41.12
CA THR A 125 42.75 -63.55 41.30
C THR A 125 42.15 -62.74 42.45
N ARG A 126 42.91 -62.48 43.53
CA ARG A 126 42.50 -61.60 44.65
C ARG A 126 42.83 -60.14 44.36
N LYS A 127 43.94 -59.82 43.67
CA LYS A 127 44.19 -58.46 43.11
C LYS A 127 43.01 -57.99 42.26
N LEU A 128 42.52 -58.83 41.35
CA LEU A 128 41.34 -58.58 40.52
C LEU A 128 40.07 -58.32 41.35
N ARG A 129 39.76 -59.16 42.35
CA ARG A 129 38.57 -58.99 43.20
C ARG A 129 38.63 -57.73 44.07
N LEU A 130 39.79 -57.37 44.60
CA LEU A 130 40.01 -56.13 45.36
C LEU A 130 39.77 -54.89 44.48
N PHE A 131 40.40 -54.86 43.30
CA PHE A 131 40.22 -53.78 42.31
C PHE A 131 38.77 -53.65 41.84
N LEU A 132 38.13 -54.78 41.49
CA LEU A 132 36.72 -54.81 41.06
C LEU A 132 35.78 -54.31 42.16
N ASN A 133 35.99 -54.70 43.42
CA ASN A 133 35.19 -54.21 44.55
C ASN A 133 35.21 -52.68 44.64
N GLU A 134 36.40 -52.07 44.63
CA GLU A 134 36.59 -50.62 44.76
C GLU A 134 36.04 -49.87 43.54
N LEU A 135 36.33 -50.34 42.32
CA LEU A 135 35.78 -49.80 41.07
C LEU A 135 34.25 -49.86 41.06
N LEU A 136 33.64 -50.95 41.54
CA LEU A 136 32.19 -51.07 41.68
C LEU A 136 31.61 -50.12 42.75
N THR A 137 32.40 -49.62 43.72
CA THR A 137 31.92 -48.54 44.62
C THR A 137 31.88 -47.19 43.90
N LEU A 138 32.85 -46.93 43.02
CA LEU A 138 32.90 -45.71 42.22
C LEU A 138 31.78 -45.70 41.17
N LEU A 139 31.54 -46.83 40.50
CA LEU A 139 30.45 -47.04 39.56
C LEU A 139 29.06 -46.94 40.22
N GLY A 140 28.89 -47.47 41.45
CA GLY A 140 27.65 -47.29 42.21
C GLY A 140 27.30 -45.82 42.38
N LEU A 141 28.28 -45.02 42.81
CA LEU A 141 28.14 -43.57 42.95
C LEU A 141 27.92 -42.82 41.62
N VAL A 142 28.16 -43.41 40.44
CA VAL A 142 27.81 -42.76 39.15
C VAL A 142 26.29 -42.79 38.93
N LYS A 143 25.59 -43.78 39.50
CA LYS A 143 24.16 -43.99 39.30
C LYS A 143 23.30 -43.21 40.31
N ASP A 144 23.88 -42.77 41.42
CA ASP A 144 23.26 -41.80 42.33
C ASP A 144 23.41 -40.36 41.80
N VAL A 145 22.28 -39.70 41.54
CA VAL A 145 22.19 -38.40 40.84
C VAL A 145 22.51 -37.20 41.78
N ARG A 146 23.58 -37.28 42.58
CA ARG A 146 24.05 -36.21 43.47
C ARG A 146 25.39 -35.63 42.98
N PRO A 147 25.44 -34.40 42.44
CA PRO A 147 26.65 -33.84 41.83
C PRO A 147 27.70 -33.32 42.84
N GLU A 148 27.39 -33.26 44.14
CA GLU A 148 28.16 -32.46 45.10
C GLU A 148 29.41 -33.14 45.69
N THR A 149 29.56 -34.46 45.57
CA THR A 149 30.78 -35.17 46.02
C THR A 149 31.90 -35.07 44.98
N GLY A 150 32.54 -33.89 44.91
CA GLY A 150 33.48 -33.54 43.85
C GLY A 150 34.78 -34.37 43.79
N TYR A 151 35.16 -35.05 44.87
CA TYR A 151 36.35 -35.92 44.97
C TYR A 151 36.03 -37.09 45.92
N LYS A 152 36.57 -38.27 45.65
CA LYS A 152 36.55 -39.40 46.58
C LYS A 152 37.93 -40.04 46.64
N SER A 153 38.58 -39.95 47.81
CA SER A 153 39.80 -40.68 48.12
C SER A 153 39.57 -42.19 48.02
N SER A 154 40.48 -42.86 47.35
CA SER A 154 40.60 -44.29 47.12
C SER A 154 41.96 -44.76 47.64
N GLU A 155 42.00 -45.85 48.39
CA GLU A 155 43.27 -46.30 48.97
C GLU A 155 44.21 -46.89 47.90
N LEU A 156 43.64 -47.39 46.80
CA LEU A 156 44.39 -48.06 45.73
C LEU A 156 44.73 -47.12 44.56
N LEU A 157 43.76 -46.33 44.07
CA LEU A 157 43.89 -45.60 42.81
C LEU A 157 44.58 -44.23 42.96
N ASP A 158 44.65 -43.68 44.18
CA ASP A 158 45.37 -42.43 44.47
C ASP A 158 46.83 -42.65 44.88
N GLN A 159 47.36 -43.88 44.78
CA GLN A 159 48.76 -44.20 45.08
C GLN A 159 49.60 -44.40 43.80
N GLU A 160 50.51 -43.47 43.51
CA GLU A 160 51.41 -43.51 42.34
C GLU A 160 52.21 -44.83 42.22
N ILE A 161 52.60 -45.44 43.35
CA ILE A 161 53.44 -46.65 43.41
C ILE A 161 52.81 -47.83 42.66
N TYR A 162 51.50 -48.02 42.79
CA TYR A 162 50.79 -49.15 42.19
C TYR A 162 50.19 -48.84 40.81
N PHE A 163 50.35 -47.60 40.31
CA PHE A 163 49.69 -47.11 39.10
C PHE A 163 49.86 -48.04 37.88
N GLU A 164 51.08 -48.53 37.62
CA GLU A 164 51.39 -49.38 36.47
C GLU A 164 50.71 -50.77 36.57
N GLU A 165 50.76 -51.43 37.72
CA GLU A 165 50.05 -52.71 37.92
C GLU A 165 48.53 -52.54 37.84
N ILE A 166 47.99 -51.47 38.43
CA ILE A 166 46.56 -51.15 38.41
C ILE A 166 46.09 -50.82 36.99
N ALA A 167 46.92 -50.12 36.19
CA ALA A 167 46.62 -49.84 34.80
C ALA A 167 46.58 -51.12 33.94
N ASP A 168 47.50 -52.07 34.16
CA ASP A 168 47.46 -53.38 33.49
C ASP A 168 46.21 -54.17 33.88
N VAL A 169 45.90 -54.23 35.19
CA VAL A 169 44.70 -54.87 35.74
C VAL A 169 43.42 -54.26 35.16
N LEU A 170 43.30 -52.93 35.13
CA LEU A 170 42.19 -52.21 34.51
C LEU A 170 42.02 -52.60 33.04
N CYS A 171 43.10 -52.59 32.26
CA CYS A 171 43.03 -52.90 30.82
C CYS A 171 42.59 -54.35 30.58
N VAL A 172 43.12 -55.33 31.33
CA VAL A 172 42.70 -56.74 31.23
C VAL A 172 41.24 -56.94 31.66
N VAL A 173 40.81 -56.30 32.75
CA VAL A 173 39.43 -56.39 33.25
C VAL A 173 38.41 -55.82 32.25
N MET A 174 38.69 -54.64 31.68
CA MET A 174 37.81 -54.03 30.67
C MET A 174 37.76 -54.85 29.38
N ALA A 175 38.88 -55.48 29.02
CA ALA A 175 39.00 -56.29 27.82
C ALA A 175 38.19 -57.60 27.88
N GLU A 176 38.14 -58.27 29.04
CA GLU A 176 37.49 -59.58 29.21
C GLU A 176 36.08 -59.52 29.84
N LEU A 177 35.69 -58.43 30.52
CA LEU A 177 34.35 -58.24 31.12
C LEU A 177 33.53 -57.05 30.56
N PRO A 178 33.52 -56.78 29.23
CA PRO A 178 32.95 -55.55 28.67
C PRO A 178 31.43 -55.39 28.90
N VAL A 179 30.69 -56.49 29.06
CA VAL A 179 29.23 -56.48 29.30
C VAL A 179 28.87 -55.98 30.71
N LEU A 180 29.79 -56.09 31.68
CA LEU A 180 29.58 -55.68 33.08
C LEU A 180 30.18 -54.32 33.42
N LEU A 181 31.13 -53.86 32.60
CA LEU A 181 31.91 -52.65 32.80
C LEU A 181 31.89 -51.82 31.51
N PRO A 182 30.79 -51.09 31.23
CA PRO A 182 30.73 -50.20 30.09
C PRO A 182 31.79 -49.09 30.22
N VAL A 183 32.55 -48.87 29.16
CA VAL A 183 33.72 -47.96 29.13
C VAL A 183 33.35 -46.52 29.50
N THR A 184 32.12 -46.11 29.16
CA THR A 184 31.50 -44.82 29.51
C THR A 184 31.41 -44.59 31.01
N ASP A 185 30.82 -45.55 31.74
CA ASP A 185 30.56 -45.45 33.18
C ASP A 185 31.89 -45.56 33.96
N VAL A 186 32.81 -46.39 33.47
CA VAL A 186 34.16 -46.56 34.06
C VAL A 186 34.99 -45.29 33.91
N ALA A 187 34.96 -44.62 32.75
CA ALA A 187 35.60 -43.33 32.58
C ALA A 187 35.01 -42.27 33.54
N GLU A 188 33.70 -42.19 33.68
CA GLU A 188 33.02 -41.24 34.59
C GLU A 188 33.29 -41.57 36.07
N ALA A 189 33.42 -42.86 36.43
CA ALA A 189 33.79 -43.31 37.76
C ALA A 189 35.24 -42.94 38.14
N LEU A 190 36.18 -43.09 37.19
CA LEU A 190 37.60 -42.79 37.39
C LEU A 190 37.88 -41.29 37.58
N LEU A 191 37.08 -40.39 36.98
CA LEU A 191 37.21 -38.93 37.13
C LEU A 191 37.11 -38.40 38.57
N ARG A 192 36.66 -39.22 39.54
CA ARG A 192 36.56 -38.86 40.96
C ARG A 192 37.84 -39.07 41.76
N THR A 193 38.84 -39.74 41.18
CA THR A 193 40.15 -40.04 41.77
C THR A 193 41.20 -39.02 41.31
N LEU A 194 42.31 -38.91 42.04
CA LEU A 194 43.40 -37.97 41.79
C LEU A 194 44.13 -38.26 40.46
N HIS A 195 44.30 -39.53 40.12
CA HIS A 195 45.01 -39.98 38.91
C HIS A 195 44.08 -40.45 37.78
N GLY A 196 42.77 -40.26 37.93
CA GLY A 196 41.74 -40.61 36.94
C GLY A 196 42.06 -40.24 35.49
N PRO A 197 42.49 -38.99 35.18
CA PRO A 197 42.86 -38.60 33.82
C PRO A 197 43.96 -39.48 33.20
N SER A 198 44.95 -39.91 33.99
CA SER A 198 46.04 -40.77 33.54
C SER A 198 45.58 -42.21 33.33
N PHE A 199 44.73 -42.76 34.20
CA PHE A 199 44.13 -44.09 34.01
C PHE A 199 43.24 -44.13 32.76
N ILE A 200 42.43 -43.10 32.52
CA ILE A 200 41.58 -43.01 31.32
C ILE A 200 42.46 -42.93 30.05
N CYS A 201 43.56 -42.18 30.08
CA CYS A 201 44.51 -42.17 28.96
C CYS A 201 45.17 -43.54 28.72
N ARG A 202 45.51 -44.32 29.76
CA ARG A 202 46.04 -45.69 29.62
C ARG A 202 44.99 -46.68 29.11
N MET A 203 43.75 -46.58 29.60
CA MET A 203 42.63 -47.40 29.17
C MET A 203 42.34 -47.21 27.68
N VAL A 204 42.22 -45.96 27.23
CA VAL A 204 42.01 -45.65 25.80
C VAL A 204 43.24 -46.02 24.97
N ALA A 205 44.47 -45.85 25.48
CA ALA A 205 45.69 -46.27 24.79
C ALA A 205 45.79 -47.78 24.54
N ASN A 206 45.13 -48.61 25.36
CA ASN A 206 45.05 -50.07 25.15
C ASN A 206 43.81 -50.51 24.37
N MET A 207 42.85 -49.61 24.10
CA MET A 207 41.60 -49.89 23.40
C MET A 207 41.25 -48.71 22.46
N PRO A 208 42.01 -48.50 21.36
CA PRO A 208 41.97 -47.28 20.56
C PRO A 208 40.58 -46.97 19.96
N ASP A 209 39.79 -48.00 19.63
CA ASP A 209 38.43 -47.86 19.08
C ASP A 209 37.48 -47.11 20.03
N THR A 210 37.70 -47.22 21.34
CA THR A 210 36.86 -46.57 22.36
C THR A 210 37.07 -45.06 22.46
N PHE A 211 38.09 -44.50 21.79
CA PHE A 211 38.48 -43.09 21.89
C PHE A 211 37.29 -42.13 21.66
N TYR A 212 36.55 -42.33 20.57
CA TYR A 212 35.44 -41.43 20.21
C TYR A 212 34.23 -41.60 21.14
N GLU A 213 33.95 -42.82 21.57
CA GLU A 213 32.87 -43.13 22.52
C GLU A 213 33.13 -42.49 23.89
N VAL A 214 34.34 -42.68 24.45
CA VAL A 214 34.77 -42.06 25.71
C VAL A 214 34.74 -40.53 25.60
N CYS A 215 35.27 -39.95 24.50
CA CYS A 215 35.22 -38.51 24.30
C CYS A 215 33.77 -37.98 24.21
N CYS A 216 32.88 -38.66 23.50
CA CYS A 216 31.48 -38.29 23.42
C CYS A 216 30.76 -38.39 24.76
N SER A 217 30.96 -39.50 25.50
CA SER A 217 30.38 -39.70 26.84
C SER A 217 30.78 -38.58 27.79
N LEU A 218 32.08 -38.30 27.90
CA LEU A 218 32.60 -37.27 28.79
C LEU A 218 32.07 -35.87 28.41
N ILE A 219 32.04 -35.49 27.12
CA ILE A 219 31.43 -34.21 26.71
C ILE A 219 29.92 -34.18 27.02
N SER A 220 29.21 -35.30 26.85
CA SER A 220 27.77 -35.40 27.14
C SER A 220 27.44 -35.32 28.64
N ASN A 221 28.38 -35.68 29.51
CA ASN A 221 28.32 -35.50 30.96
C ASN A 221 28.91 -34.16 31.43
N GLY A 222 29.50 -33.37 30.51
CA GLY A 222 30.10 -32.08 30.80
C GLY A 222 29.11 -31.07 31.37
N GLU A 223 29.46 -30.48 32.52
CA GLU A 223 28.72 -29.38 33.15
C GLU A 223 28.85 -28.07 32.34
N ARG A 224 28.20 -26.99 32.80
CA ARG A 224 28.32 -25.64 32.20
C ARG A 224 29.39 -24.75 32.86
N TYR A 225 30.11 -25.28 33.84
CA TYR A 225 30.98 -24.51 34.77
C TYR A 225 32.30 -25.26 35.08
N GLU A 226 32.93 -25.91 34.10
CA GLU A 226 34.00 -26.89 34.36
C GLU A 226 35.23 -26.37 35.13
N GLU A 227 35.53 -25.06 35.07
CA GLU A 227 36.65 -24.47 35.82
C GLU A 227 36.41 -24.43 37.35
N GLU A 228 35.19 -24.63 37.84
CA GLU A 228 34.84 -24.51 39.27
C GLU A 228 34.78 -25.86 40.01
N THR A 229 34.28 -26.93 39.38
CA THR A 229 34.18 -28.27 40.01
C THR A 229 35.44 -29.10 39.80
N PHE A 230 35.84 -29.92 40.78
CA PHE A 230 36.97 -30.86 40.62
C PHE A 230 36.73 -31.80 39.44
N LEU A 231 35.52 -32.37 39.34
CA LEU A 231 35.11 -33.22 38.21
C LEU A 231 35.14 -32.47 36.87
N GLY A 232 34.78 -31.18 36.85
CA GLY A 232 34.93 -30.32 35.68
C GLY A 232 36.39 -30.19 35.23
N ARG A 233 37.30 -29.89 36.17
CA ARG A 233 38.74 -29.78 35.91
C ARG A 233 39.34 -31.10 35.46
N ALA A 234 39.08 -32.19 36.17
CA ALA A 234 39.56 -33.54 35.83
C ALA A 234 39.05 -33.98 34.43
N ARG A 235 37.78 -33.73 34.12
CA ARG A 235 37.19 -34.04 32.80
C ARG A 235 37.82 -33.22 31.67
N LEU A 236 38.03 -31.92 31.89
CA LEU A 236 38.70 -31.03 30.94
C LEU A 236 40.16 -31.44 30.70
N GLU A 237 40.90 -31.79 31.77
CA GLU A 237 42.28 -32.27 31.67
C GLU A 237 42.37 -33.65 31.00
N THR A 238 41.44 -34.55 31.28
CA THR A 238 41.32 -35.86 30.61
C THR A 238 41.10 -35.69 29.12
N LEU A 239 40.07 -34.94 28.71
CA LEU A 239 39.76 -34.72 27.30
C LEU A 239 40.89 -33.99 26.56
N ARG A 240 41.56 -33.03 27.22
CA ARG A 240 42.75 -32.36 26.67
C ARG A 240 43.95 -33.30 26.53
N SER A 241 44.12 -34.25 27.45
CA SER A 241 45.20 -35.24 27.38
C SER A 241 44.94 -36.31 26.31
N LEU A 242 43.71 -36.78 26.18
CA LEU A 242 43.27 -37.61 25.04
C LEU A 242 43.46 -36.86 23.70
N CYS A 243 43.17 -35.56 23.64
CA CYS A 243 43.42 -34.75 22.45
C CYS A 243 44.92 -34.54 22.16
N ARG A 244 45.81 -34.65 23.14
CA ARG A 244 47.28 -34.68 22.92
C ARG A 244 47.77 -36.04 22.45
N LEU A 245 47.13 -37.13 22.90
CA LEU A 245 47.34 -38.50 22.41
C LEU A 245 46.91 -38.62 20.93
N CYS A 246 45.84 -37.92 20.54
CA CYS A 246 45.24 -37.93 19.21
C CYS A 246 45.13 -36.53 18.57
N PRO A 247 46.25 -35.91 18.13
CA PRO A 247 46.21 -34.57 17.52
C PRO A 247 45.28 -34.51 16.29
N ASN A 248 45.23 -35.57 15.49
CA ASN A 248 44.38 -35.69 14.30
C ASN A 248 42.87 -35.58 14.63
N GLN A 249 42.45 -35.90 15.85
CA GLN A 249 41.03 -35.91 16.26
C GLN A 249 40.60 -34.63 16.99
N ILE A 250 41.51 -33.67 17.25
CA ILE A 250 41.20 -32.42 17.98
C ILE A 250 40.00 -31.68 17.37
N LEU A 251 39.95 -31.58 16.04
CA LEU A 251 38.88 -30.88 15.32
C LEU A 251 37.52 -31.59 15.47
N LEU A 252 37.51 -32.93 15.51
CA LEU A 252 36.31 -33.73 15.70
C LEU A 252 35.75 -33.58 17.14
N VAL A 253 36.63 -33.68 18.14
CA VAL A 253 36.27 -33.47 19.56
C VAL A 253 35.78 -32.03 19.79
N ARG A 254 36.45 -31.03 19.19
CA ARG A 254 36.01 -29.63 19.22
C ARG A 254 34.61 -29.44 18.63
N THR A 255 34.33 -30.03 17.46
CA THR A 255 33.01 -29.97 16.84
C THR A 255 31.94 -30.57 17.77
N LYS A 256 32.26 -31.67 18.47
CA LYS A 256 31.32 -32.31 19.40
C LYS A 256 30.94 -31.45 20.61
N CYS A 257 31.87 -30.64 21.14
CA CYS A 257 31.58 -29.62 22.16
C CYS A 257 30.55 -28.58 21.66
N VAL A 258 30.67 -28.16 20.40
CA VAL A 258 29.78 -27.17 19.76
C VAL A 258 28.40 -27.78 19.49
N GLU A 259 28.33 -28.98 18.90
CA GLU A 259 27.07 -29.72 18.68
C GLU A 259 26.24 -29.84 19.98
N LEU A 260 26.89 -30.23 21.07
CA LEU A 260 26.22 -30.49 22.35
C LEU A 260 26.03 -29.23 23.21
N CYS A 261 26.55 -28.06 22.79
CA CYS A 261 26.61 -26.83 23.58
C CYS A 261 27.15 -27.07 25.01
N ARG A 262 28.25 -27.82 25.12
CA ARG A 262 28.92 -28.20 26.36
C ARG A 262 30.43 -28.03 26.24
N MET A 263 31.08 -27.80 27.38
CA MET A 263 32.53 -27.61 27.49
C MET A 263 33.14 -26.48 26.61
N PRO A 264 32.71 -25.21 26.78
CA PRO A 264 33.24 -24.08 26.02
C PRO A 264 34.70 -23.77 26.33
N ALA A 265 35.15 -24.01 27.58
CA ALA A 265 36.54 -23.85 27.97
C ALA A 265 37.44 -24.84 27.20
N LEU A 266 37.01 -26.11 27.10
CA LEU A 266 37.67 -27.12 26.30
C LEU A 266 37.70 -26.74 24.81
N ALA A 267 36.58 -26.29 24.21
CA ALA A 267 36.53 -25.91 22.80
C ALA A 267 37.51 -24.78 22.44
N VAL A 268 37.72 -23.81 23.35
CA VAL A 268 38.75 -22.77 23.22
C VAL A 268 40.16 -23.34 23.36
N LEU A 269 40.42 -24.13 24.41
CA LEU A 269 41.75 -24.69 24.66
C LEU A 269 42.20 -25.66 23.56
N LEU A 270 41.29 -26.46 23.01
CA LEU A 270 41.55 -27.34 21.86
C LEU A 270 41.89 -26.54 20.59
N SER A 271 41.22 -25.41 20.36
CA SER A 271 41.55 -24.51 19.23
C SER A 271 42.92 -23.85 19.40
N LEU A 272 43.28 -23.46 20.64
CA LEU A 272 44.59 -22.89 20.95
C LEU A 272 45.72 -23.92 20.88
N ASP A 273 45.47 -25.18 21.26
CA ASP A 273 46.47 -26.24 21.17
C ASP A 273 46.62 -26.73 19.71
N TYR A 274 45.54 -26.87 18.93
CA TYR A 274 45.62 -27.10 17.48
C TYR A 274 46.43 -26.00 16.76
N ALA A 275 46.18 -24.73 17.09
CA ALA A 275 46.93 -23.61 16.52
C ALA A 275 48.41 -23.53 16.98
N LYS A 276 48.81 -24.24 18.05
CA LYS A 276 50.23 -24.43 18.39
C LYS A 276 50.83 -25.56 17.57
N ASN A 277 50.14 -26.70 17.46
CA ASN A 277 50.60 -27.85 16.68
C ASN A 277 50.90 -27.43 15.23
N GLU A 278 49.97 -26.72 14.55
CA GLU A 278 50.22 -26.19 13.20
C GLU A 278 51.47 -25.28 13.12
N ARG A 279 51.75 -24.49 14.17
CA ARG A 279 52.92 -23.60 14.21
C ARG A 279 54.22 -24.33 14.51
N GLU A 280 54.16 -25.52 15.12
CA GLU A 280 55.34 -26.34 15.41
C GLU A 280 55.65 -27.28 14.25
N GLU A 281 54.64 -27.85 13.60
CA GLU A 281 54.78 -28.55 12.32
C GLU A 281 55.35 -27.61 11.24
N ARG A 282 54.81 -26.38 11.10
CA ARG A 282 55.32 -25.38 10.15
C ARG A 282 56.72 -24.85 10.45
N LYS A 283 57.31 -25.08 11.63
CA LYS A 283 58.75 -24.79 11.86
C LYS A 283 59.67 -25.82 11.18
N ASN A 284 59.16 -27.03 10.92
CA ASN A 284 59.92 -28.10 10.28
C ASN A 284 59.85 -28.05 8.74
N THR A 285 58.88 -27.30 8.19
CA THR A 285 58.72 -27.07 6.74
C THR A 285 59.04 -25.61 6.40
N SER A 286 60.04 -25.34 5.56
CA SER A 286 60.59 -24.00 5.32
C SER A 286 59.72 -23.09 4.41
N THR A 287 58.43 -22.95 4.72
CA THR A 287 57.45 -22.13 3.98
C THR A 287 56.91 -21.01 4.85
N ASN A 288 57.42 -19.80 4.68
CA ASN A 288 57.02 -18.59 5.41
C ASN A 288 55.64 -18.07 4.97
N THR A 289 54.58 -18.84 5.21
CA THR A 289 53.19 -18.41 5.02
C THR A 289 52.58 -18.06 6.38
N THR A 290 52.57 -16.76 6.70
CA THR A 290 51.92 -16.20 7.89
C THR A 290 50.40 -16.27 7.74
N HIS A 291 49.81 -17.42 8.07
CA HIS A 291 48.37 -17.55 8.26
C HIS A 291 48.00 -17.13 9.68
N SER A 292 47.02 -16.24 9.83
CA SER A 292 46.27 -16.12 11.08
C SER A 292 45.64 -17.49 11.41
N GLY A 293 45.78 -17.91 12.67
CA GLY A 293 45.37 -19.26 13.08
C GLY A 293 43.85 -19.43 13.10
N ASP A 294 43.40 -20.68 12.90
CA ASP A 294 42.01 -21.13 12.88
C ASP A 294 41.14 -20.64 14.05
N VAL A 295 41.76 -20.25 15.17
CA VAL A 295 41.14 -19.56 16.32
C VAL A 295 40.24 -18.38 15.91
N VAL A 296 40.69 -17.50 15.00
CA VAL A 296 39.93 -16.28 14.62
C VAL A 296 38.71 -16.62 13.74
N PRO A 297 38.82 -17.42 12.67
CA PRO A 297 37.66 -17.94 11.93
C PRO A 297 36.69 -18.73 12.82
N PHE A 298 37.18 -19.67 13.64
CA PHE A 298 36.34 -20.53 14.48
C PHE A 298 35.47 -19.73 15.46
N ILE A 299 36.06 -18.82 16.24
CA ILE A 299 35.32 -18.04 17.23
C ILE A 299 34.39 -17.02 16.56
N SER A 300 34.78 -16.48 15.39
CA SER A 300 33.87 -15.67 14.57
C SER A 300 32.65 -16.49 14.11
N GLY A 301 32.83 -17.76 13.76
CA GLY A 301 31.75 -18.70 13.44
C GLY A 301 30.79 -18.91 14.62
N LEU A 302 31.31 -19.15 15.82
CA LEU A 302 30.49 -19.34 17.03
C LEU A 302 29.63 -18.11 17.40
N LEU A 303 30.10 -16.90 17.11
CA LEU A 303 29.40 -15.66 17.44
C LEU A 303 28.49 -15.14 16.32
N LEU A 304 28.88 -15.31 15.05
CA LEU A 304 28.18 -14.77 13.88
C LEU A 304 27.30 -15.79 13.17
N GLY A 305 27.49 -17.09 13.40
CA GLY A 305 26.66 -18.17 12.87
C GLY A 305 25.18 -18.05 13.26
N SER A 306 24.31 -18.73 12.52
CA SER A 306 22.84 -18.65 12.65
C SER A 306 22.31 -19.11 14.00
N ASP A 307 22.97 -20.07 14.65
CA ASP A 307 22.47 -20.73 15.85
C ASP A 307 22.54 -19.88 17.11
N LEU A 308 21.35 -19.48 17.58
CA LEU A 308 21.16 -18.72 18.80
C LEU A 308 21.57 -19.52 20.06
N SER A 309 21.47 -20.85 20.03
CA SER A 309 21.92 -21.77 21.08
C SER A 309 23.42 -21.66 21.33
N ILE A 310 24.22 -21.93 20.29
CA ILE A 310 25.70 -21.86 20.30
C ILE A 310 26.15 -20.45 20.68
N ARG A 311 25.57 -19.42 20.06
CA ARG A 311 25.88 -18.01 20.34
C ARG A 311 25.65 -17.65 21.81
N ASN A 312 24.52 -18.07 22.40
CA ASN A 312 24.20 -17.79 23.80
C ASN A 312 25.08 -18.58 24.77
N TRP A 313 25.35 -19.86 24.47
CA TRP A 313 26.26 -20.71 25.23
C TRP A 313 27.67 -20.11 25.33
N PHE A 314 28.27 -19.75 24.19
CA PHE A 314 29.59 -19.15 24.15
C PHE A 314 29.60 -17.75 24.79
N SER A 315 28.57 -16.93 24.56
CA SER A 315 28.43 -15.62 25.21
C SER A 315 28.33 -15.72 26.74
N LEU A 316 27.68 -16.74 27.28
CA LEU A 316 27.59 -16.97 28.73
C LEU A 316 28.96 -17.31 29.33
N PHE A 317 29.75 -18.17 28.66
CA PHE A 317 31.13 -18.47 29.03
C PHE A 317 31.99 -17.20 29.09
N ILE A 318 31.98 -16.38 28.03
CA ILE A 318 32.73 -15.11 27.98
C ILE A 318 32.31 -14.15 29.11
N ARG A 319 31.01 -14.07 29.44
CA ARG A 319 30.51 -13.18 30.53
C ARG A 319 30.87 -13.67 31.93
N ASN A 320 30.94 -14.98 32.15
CA ASN A 320 31.27 -15.54 33.44
C ASN A 320 32.79 -15.52 33.71
N GLY A 321 33.61 -15.89 32.72
CA GLY A 321 35.07 -15.86 32.85
C GLY A 321 35.62 -14.47 33.21
N GLN A 322 35.02 -13.40 32.67
CA GLN A 322 35.39 -12.01 32.99
C GLN A 322 35.16 -11.56 34.44
N LYS A 323 34.44 -12.33 35.26
CA LYS A 323 34.27 -12.05 36.69
C LYS A 323 35.43 -12.61 37.53
N ARG A 324 36.25 -13.50 36.96
CA ARG A 324 37.35 -14.18 37.64
C ARG A 324 38.67 -13.45 37.37
N HIS A 325 39.46 -13.24 38.43
CA HIS A 325 40.78 -12.60 38.37
C HIS A 325 41.95 -13.58 38.60
N GLU A 326 41.67 -14.88 38.75
CA GLU A 326 42.69 -15.93 38.76
C GLU A 326 43.44 -15.96 37.43
N ARG A 327 44.75 -16.24 37.43
CA ARG A 327 45.67 -15.98 36.30
C ARG A 327 45.70 -17.04 35.19
N THR A 328 44.87 -18.07 35.26
CA THR A 328 45.01 -19.29 34.43
C THR A 328 43.69 -19.82 33.85
N THR A 329 42.74 -18.92 33.58
CA THR A 329 41.47 -19.29 32.92
C THR A 329 41.63 -19.45 31.40
N ALA A 330 40.80 -20.30 30.77
CA ALA A 330 40.82 -20.49 29.31
C ALA A 330 40.62 -19.16 28.55
N LEU A 331 39.78 -18.27 29.08
CA LEU A 331 39.52 -16.95 28.51
C LEU A 331 40.74 -16.01 28.50
N GLN A 332 41.62 -16.09 29.49
CA GLN A 332 42.86 -15.30 29.50
C GLN A 332 43.83 -15.81 28.44
N THR A 333 44.01 -17.13 28.32
CA THR A 333 44.88 -17.70 27.27
C THR A 333 44.41 -17.35 25.86
N LEU A 334 43.09 -17.20 25.65
CA LEU A 334 42.52 -16.67 24.40
C LEU A 334 42.82 -15.18 24.21
N ARG A 335 42.63 -14.35 25.25
CA ARG A 335 42.93 -12.90 25.18
C ARG A 335 44.40 -12.62 24.91
N GLU A 336 45.31 -13.34 25.54
CA GLU A 336 46.74 -13.26 25.27
C GLU A 336 47.07 -13.54 23.80
N GLU A 337 46.42 -14.54 23.20
CA GLU A 337 46.69 -14.93 21.81
C GLU A 337 46.08 -13.97 20.78
N LEU A 338 44.91 -13.37 21.10
CA LEU A 338 44.34 -12.27 20.33
C LEU A 338 45.20 -10.99 20.46
N LEU A 339 45.72 -10.69 21.65
CA LEU A 339 46.61 -9.55 21.89
C LEU A 339 47.96 -9.71 21.17
N LYS A 340 48.56 -10.90 21.19
CA LYS A 340 49.75 -11.21 20.36
C LYS A 340 49.45 -11.03 18.87
N SER A 341 48.27 -11.43 18.42
CA SER A 341 47.84 -11.26 17.02
C SER A 341 47.73 -9.76 16.65
N LEU A 342 47.11 -8.94 17.51
CA LEU A 342 47.09 -7.47 17.34
C LEU A 342 48.51 -6.87 17.28
N GLN A 343 49.39 -7.26 18.21
CA GLN A 343 50.76 -6.76 18.27
C GLN A 343 51.60 -7.12 17.03
N VAL A 344 51.33 -8.27 16.39
CA VAL A 344 51.96 -8.62 15.12
C VAL A 344 51.47 -7.72 13.98
N PHE A 345 50.16 -7.46 13.88
CA PHE A 345 49.63 -6.57 12.84
C PHE A 345 50.06 -5.11 13.02
N VAL A 346 50.12 -4.60 14.26
CA VAL A 346 50.63 -3.25 14.56
C VAL A 346 52.09 -3.11 14.13
N LYS A 347 52.96 -4.05 14.52
CA LYS A 347 54.40 -4.01 14.16
C LYS A 347 54.68 -4.12 12.66
N MET A 348 53.78 -4.73 11.89
CA MET A 348 53.89 -4.74 10.42
C MET A 348 53.35 -3.46 9.75
N ALA A 349 52.81 -2.51 10.51
CA ALA A 349 52.20 -1.28 10.01
C ALA A 349 52.88 0.00 10.54
N GLU A 350 54.04 -0.11 11.17
CA GLU A 350 54.80 1.03 11.72
C GLU A 350 55.38 1.94 10.61
N ASP A 351 55.89 1.38 9.50
CA ASP A 351 56.56 2.13 8.41
C ASP A 351 55.89 2.04 7.02
N GLU A 352 55.14 0.98 6.71
CA GLU A 352 54.51 0.76 5.38
C GLU A 352 52.98 0.56 5.44
N PRO A 353 52.23 0.83 4.34
CA PRO A 353 50.80 0.55 4.29
C PRO A 353 50.53 -0.95 4.38
N LEU A 354 49.48 -1.33 5.13
CA LEU A 354 49.11 -2.72 5.37
C LEU A 354 48.96 -3.52 4.05
N PRO A 355 49.71 -4.62 3.85
CA PRO A 355 49.53 -5.48 2.66
C PRO A 355 48.10 -6.04 2.57
N ASP A 356 47.58 -6.22 1.36
CA ASP A 356 46.17 -6.62 1.12
C ASP A 356 45.71 -7.83 1.93
N ARG A 357 46.58 -8.85 2.08
CA ARG A 357 46.30 -10.05 2.88
C ARG A 357 46.14 -9.69 4.36
N CYS A 358 47.04 -8.87 4.90
CA CYS A 358 46.98 -8.38 6.27
C CYS A 358 45.76 -7.48 6.49
N ALA A 359 45.34 -6.67 5.50
CA ALA A 359 44.13 -5.87 5.58
C ALA A 359 42.86 -6.74 5.67
N VAL A 360 42.80 -7.89 4.99
CA VAL A 360 41.72 -8.87 5.14
C VAL A 360 41.76 -9.54 6.52
N GLU A 361 42.92 -10.03 6.97
CA GLU A 361 43.02 -10.68 8.30
C GLU A 361 42.68 -9.70 9.44
N ALA A 362 43.24 -8.49 9.41
CA ALA A 362 42.92 -7.43 10.37
C ALA A 362 41.44 -7.03 10.32
N SER A 363 40.81 -7.02 9.14
CA SER A 363 39.35 -6.84 9.02
C SER A 363 38.56 -7.94 9.74
N THR A 364 38.98 -9.20 9.66
CA THR A 364 38.32 -10.29 10.42
C THR A 364 38.54 -10.15 11.92
N LEU A 365 39.74 -9.72 12.35
CA LEU A 365 40.07 -9.51 13.76
C LEU A 365 39.27 -8.35 14.37
N LEU A 366 39.15 -7.21 13.67
CA LEU A 366 38.28 -6.09 14.08
C LEU A 366 36.80 -6.52 14.18
N ARG A 367 36.33 -7.35 13.23
CA ARG A 367 34.97 -7.91 13.24
C ARG A 367 34.76 -8.89 14.41
N LEU A 368 35.76 -9.69 14.75
CA LEU A 368 35.74 -10.54 15.94
C LEU A 368 35.70 -9.71 17.24
N TYR A 369 36.49 -8.65 17.35
CA TYR A 369 36.44 -7.74 18.51
C TYR A 369 35.09 -7.02 18.61
N CYS A 370 34.46 -6.61 17.50
CA CYS A 370 33.08 -6.12 17.47
C CYS A 370 32.09 -7.16 18.05
N ALA A 371 32.18 -8.42 17.61
CA ALA A 371 31.31 -9.50 18.07
C ALA A 371 31.52 -9.85 19.56
N LEU A 372 32.78 -9.93 20.00
CA LEU A 372 33.13 -10.15 21.40
C LEU A 372 32.63 -9.01 22.29
N LYS A 373 32.78 -7.75 21.86
CA LYS A 373 32.27 -6.59 22.61
C LYS A 373 30.75 -6.56 22.65
N GLY A 374 30.10 -6.66 21.48
CA GLY A 374 28.69 -6.36 21.31
C GLY A 374 27.74 -7.52 21.63
N ILE A 375 28.09 -8.73 21.20
CA ILE A 375 27.28 -9.95 21.42
C ILE A 375 27.69 -10.59 22.74
N ALA A 376 28.97 -10.96 22.86
CA ALA A 376 29.45 -11.65 24.06
C ALA A 376 29.54 -10.72 25.28
N GLY A 377 29.68 -9.40 25.11
CA GLY A 377 29.72 -8.43 26.21
C GLY A 377 31.10 -8.27 26.85
N MET A 378 32.17 -8.45 26.07
CA MET A 378 33.55 -8.39 26.57
C MET A 378 33.97 -6.97 26.97
N LYS A 379 34.58 -6.82 28.14
CA LYS A 379 35.36 -5.62 28.51
C LYS A 379 36.67 -5.65 27.73
N ILE A 380 37.01 -4.54 27.11
CA ILE A 380 38.30 -4.29 26.46
C ILE A 380 39.12 -3.54 27.49
N TYR A 381 40.35 -3.97 27.76
CA TYR A 381 41.28 -3.26 28.66
C TYR A 381 42.11 -2.22 27.91
N ASP A 382 42.81 -1.35 28.63
CA ASP A 382 43.48 -0.18 28.03
C ASP A 382 44.58 -0.57 27.04
N GLU A 383 45.32 -1.65 27.28
CA GLU A 383 46.33 -2.20 26.34
C GLU A 383 45.70 -2.77 25.05
N GLU A 384 44.62 -3.56 25.18
CA GLU A 384 43.85 -4.02 24.02
C GLU A 384 43.29 -2.82 23.25
N GLY A 385 42.82 -1.80 23.96
CA GLY A 385 42.25 -0.58 23.40
C GLY A 385 43.26 0.29 22.67
N SER A 386 44.49 0.43 23.18
CA SER A 386 45.55 1.17 22.49
C SER A 386 45.96 0.50 21.18
N PHE A 387 46.23 -0.80 21.19
CA PHE A 387 46.61 -1.52 19.96
C PHE A 387 45.45 -1.61 18.95
N LEU A 388 44.19 -1.72 19.41
CA LEU A 388 43.02 -1.65 18.53
C LEU A 388 42.86 -0.28 17.86
N LEU A 389 43.03 0.81 18.60
CA LEU A 389 42.97 2.16 18.03
C LEU A 389 44.12 2.38 17.05
N GLU A 390 45.34 2.01 17.44
CA GLU A 390 46.56 2.12 16.62
C GLU A 390 46.37 1.41 15.28
N LEU A 391 45.93 0.14 15.30
CA LEU A 391 45.59 -0.65 14.12
C LEU A 391 44.51 0.02 13.24
N ILE A 392 43.44 0.57 13.85
CA ILE A 392 42.41 1.31 13.08
C ILE A 392 43.01 2.55 12.42
N THR A 393 43.94 3.25 13.08
CA THR A 393 44.57 4.47 12.55
C THR A 393 45.67 4.24 11.52
N CYS A 394 46.09 2.99 11.26
CA CYS A 394 47.06 2.63 10.22
C CYS A 394 46.62 3.09 8.82
N ARG A 395 47.60 3.24 7.91
CA ARG A 395 47.32 3.56 6.49
C ARG A 395 46.83 2.31 5.75
N PRO A 396 45.60 2.33 5.19
CA PRO A 396 45.08 1.21 4.42
C PRO A 396 45.74 1.15 3.01
N PRO A 397 45.79 -0.02 2.37
CA PRO A 397 46.14 -0.12 0.96
C PRO A 397 45.03 0.50 0.09
N PRO A 398 45.35 1.04 -1.11
CA PRO A 398 44.37 1.60 -2.05
C PRO A 398 43.65 0.51 -2.85
N THR A 399 43.06 -0.45 -2.14
CA THR A 399 42.42 -1.66 -2.69
C THR A 399 41.08 -1.92 -2.01
N GLU A 400 40.24 -2.79 -2.58
CA GLU A 400 38.92 -3.09 -2.01
C GLU A 400 39.01 -3.64 -0.56
N ALA A 401 40.07 -4.41 -0.26
CA ALA A 401 40.37 -4.88 1.09
C ALA A 401 40.63 -3.71 2.06
N GLY A 402 41.42 -2.72 1.64
CA GLY A 402 41.67 -1.50 2.42
C GLY A 402 40.41 -0.64 2.62
N LEU A 403 39.57 -0.51 1.61
CA LEU A 403 38.28 0.21 1.72
C LEU A 403 37.33 -0.47 2.71
N ARG A 404 37.23 -1.80 2.67
CA ARG A 404 36.46 -2.59 3.65
C ARG A 404 37.05 -2.48 5.06
N PHE A 405 38.38 -2.49 5.19
CA PHE A 405 39.07 -2.29 6.48
C PHE A 405 38.74 -0.93 7.10
N VAL A 406 38.80 0.16 6.33
CA VAL A 406 38.41 1.51 6.78
C VAL A 406 36.95 1.55 7.25
N ALA A 407 36.04 0.96 6.48
CA ALA A 407 34.61 0.93 6.82
C ALA A 407 34.35 0.16 8.13
N LEU A 408 35.01 -0.98 8.32
CA LEU A 408 34.94 -1.77 9.56
C LEU A 408 35.61 -1.04 10.75
N GLY A 409 36.72 -0.33 10.53
CA GLY A 409 37.38 0.50 11.54
C GLY A 409 36.49 1.64 12.04
N LEU A 410 35.82 2.36 11.12
CA LEU A 410 34.84 3.38 11.49
C LEU A 410 33.66 2.79 12.27
N CYS A 411 33.17 1.62 11.86
CA CYS A 411 32.11 0.90 12.58
C CYS A 411 32.57 0.38 13.95
N MET A 412 33.84 0.01 14.12
CA MET A 412 34.45 -0.37 15.40
C MET A 412 34.54 0.83 16.34
N LEU A 413 34.96 2.01 15.85
CA LEU A 413 34.94 3.27 16.63
C LEU A 413 33.52 3.63 17.09
N MET A 414 32.51 3.41 16.23
CA MET A 414 31.09 3.58 16.58
C MET A 414 30.60 2.56 17.62
N ALA A 415 30.94 1.29 17.45
CA ALA A 415 30.46 0.18 18.29
C ALA A 415 31.17 0.08 19.65
N CYS A 416 32.43 0.50 19.71
CA CYS A 416 33.30 0.39 20.87
C CYS A 416 33.81 1.76 21.37
N PRO A 417 32.93 2.67 21.83
CA PRO A 417 33.33 4.01 22.29
C PRO A 417 34.24 4.03 23.53
N SER A 418 34.53 2.87 24.14
CA SER A 418 35.64 2.71 25.09
C SER A 418 37.04 2.83 24.46
N LEU A 419 37.14 2.91 23.13
CA LEU A 419 38.36 3.30 22.41
C LEU A 419 38.56 4.82 22.33
N ILE A 420 37.55 5.60 22.75
CA ILE A 420 37.46 7.06 22.58
C ILE A 420 37.13 7.73 23.93
N THR A 421 37.45 7.06 25.05
CA THR A 421 37.18 7.58 26.40
C THR A 421 38.26 8.52 26.91
N LEU A 422 39.53 8.28 26.55
CA LEU A 422 40.69 9.10 26.92
C LEU A 422 40.94 10.20 25.86
N PRO A 423 41.34 11.43 26.24
CA PRO A 423 41.43 12.56 25.32
C PRO A 423 42.52 12.42 24.24
N ASP A 424 43.63 11.72 24.53
CA ASP A 424 44.68 11.44 23.53
C ASP A 424 44.21 10.45 22.46
N GLN A 425 43.53 9.38 22.89
CA GLN A 425 42.88 8.41 22.00
C GLN A 425 41.78 9.07 21.15
N GLU A 426 40.99 9.95 21.77
CA GLU A 426 39.94 10.74 21.10
C GLU A 426 40.52 11.67 20.02
N GLN A 427 41.63 12.36 20.31
CA GLN A 427 42.32 13.18 19.30
C GLN A 427 42.88 12.34 18.15
N ARG A 428 43.53 11.20 18.43
CA ARG A 428 44.04 10.30 17.36
C ARG A 428 42.92 9.78 16.45
N GLY A 429 41.81 9.31 17.04
CA GLY A 429 40.64 8.85 16.28
C GLY A 429 40.02 9.94 15.40
N PHE A 430 39.84 11.16 15.94
CA PHE A 430 39.27 12.27 15.17
C PHE A 430 40.24 12.85 14.14
N GLN A 431 41.56 12.81 14.37
CA GLN A 431 42.56 13.17 13.35
C GLN A 431 42.53 12.19 12.17
N TRP A 432 42.41 10.88 12.43
CA TRP A 432 42.27 9.86 11.38
C TRP A 432 40.99 10.06 10.56
N ILE A 433 39.84 10.32 11.18
CA ILE A 433 38.60 10.62 10.42
C ILE A 433 38.75 11.91 9.61
N LYS A 434 39.37 12.96 10.15
CA LYS A 434 39.64 14.21 9.41
C LYS A 434 40.67 14.03 8.28
N TRP A 435 41.54 13.03 8.36
CA TRP A 435 42.40 12.61 7.25
C TRP A 435 41.61 11.83 6.19
N LEU A 436 40.83 10.83 6.57
CA LEU A 436 39.96 10.07 5.65
C LEU A 436 39.07 10.98 4.80
N VAL A 437 38.45 11.99 5.41
CA VAL A 437 37.57 12.96 4.72
C VAL A 437 38.31 13.80 3.66
N ARG A 438 39.63 13.97 3.78
CA ARG A 438 40.47 14.62 2.76
C ARG A 438 40.84 13.66 1.64
N GLU A 439 41.19 12.42 1.99
CA GLU A 439 41.69 11.42 1.03
C GLU A 439 40.60 10.64 0.27
N VAL A 440 39.31 10.84 0.56
CA VAL A 440 38.20 10.22 -0.21
C VAL A 440 38.43 10.33 -1.73
N ALA A 441 38.80 11.53 -2.19
CA ALA A 441 39.04 11.82 -3.61
C ALA A 441 40.35 11.21 -4.19
N TYR A 442 41.22 10.64 -3.35
CA TYR A 442 42.38 9.83 -3.77
C TYR A 442 41.99 8.35 -3.90
N PHE A 443 41.25 7.81 -2.93
CA PHE A 443 40.76 6.44 -2.95
C PHE A 443 39.71 6.19 -4.07
N GLU A 444 38.81 7.13 -4.32
CA GLU A 444 37.83 7.02 -5.42
C GLU A 444 38.51 7.06 -6.81
N LYS A 445 39.60 7.83 -6.97
CA LYS A 445 40.36 7.87 -8.23
C LYS A 445 41.18 6.60 -8.45
N SER A 446 41.86 6.11 -7.42
CA SER A 446 42.66 4.87 -7.53
C SER A 446 41.79 3.63 -7.77
N SER A 447 40.58 3.58 -7.20
CA SER A 447 39.62 2.51 -7.48
C SER A 447 39.10 2.50 -8.93
N SER A 448 39.05 3.66 -9.60
CA SER A 448 38.41 3.83 -10.93
C SER A 448 39.09 3.13 -12.12
N THR A 449 40.22 2.45 -11.91
CA THR A 449 40.92 1.70 -12.99
C THR A 449 40.38 0.27 -13.20
N GLY A 450 39.50 -0.22 -12.32
CA GLY A 450 38.79 -1.49 -12.51
C GLY A 450 37.51 -1.32 -13.35
N LYS A 451 37.19 -2.30 -14.22
CA LYS A 451 36.05 -2.21 -15.16
C LYS A 451 34.65 -2.39 -14.53
N ASP A 452 34.56 -2.84 -13.28
CA ASP A 452 33.30 -3.26 -12.65
C ASP A 452 32.58 -2.12 -11.90
N LEU A 453 32.11 -1.14 -12.68
CA LEU A 453 31.38 0.06 -12.24
C LEU A 453 30.15 -0.23 -11.34
N ALA A 454 29.65 -1.46 -11.31
CA ALA A 454 28.46 -1.87 -10.57
C ALA A 454 28.70 -2.24 -9.09
N VAL A 455 29.95 -2.47 -8.66
CA VAL A 455 30.27 -2.98 -7.30
C VAL A 455 30.79 -1.87 -6.36
N ALA A 456 31.10 -0.69 -6.89
CA ALA A 456 31.42 0.52 -6.11
C ALA A 456 30.19 1.14 -5.39
N ARG A 457 29.36 0.30 -4.75
CA ARG A 457 28.02 0.62 -4.23
C ARG A 457 28.00 1.20 -2.80
N SER A 458 29.17 1.44 -2.20
CA SER A 458 29.32 2.24 -1.00
C SER A 458 30.77 2.69 -0.84
N SER A 459 31.08 3.92 -1.23
CA SER A 459 32.32 4.59 -0.81
C SER A 459 32.30 4.78 0.71
N PHE A 460 33.44 4.64 1.39
CA PHE A 460 33.49 4.95 2.83
C PHE A 460 33.23 6.45 3.08
N GLY A 461 33.44 7.31 2.07
CA GLY A 461 33.02 8.71 2.06
C GLY A 461 31.50 8.85 2.06
N GLU A 462 30.78 8.08 1.22
CA GLU A 462 29.32 8.03 1.25
C GLU A 462 28.79 7.55 2.62
N MET A 463 29.42 6.54 3.22
CA MET A 463 29.05 6.06 4.56
C MET A 463 29.31 7.12 5.64
N LEU A 464 30.43 7.84 5.58
CA LEU A 464 30.75 8.97 6.45
C LEU A 464 29.71 10.09 6.34
N LEU A 465 29.28 10.44 5.12
CA LEU A 465 28.24 11.45 4.89
C LEU A 465 26.86 10.98 5.35
N LEU A 466 26.50 9.72 5.09
CA LEU A 466 25.23 9.14 5.52
C LEU A 466 25.12 9.15 7.05
N MET A 467 26.20 8.76 7.76
CA MET A 467 26.32 8.92 9.21
C MET A 467 26.18 10.38 9.65
N ALA A 468 26.86 11.33 8.99
CA ALA A 468 26.76 12.75 9.33
C ALA A 468 25.32 13.28 9.20
N ILE A 469 24.59 12.92 8.15
CA ILE A 469 23.20 13.34 7.94
C ILE A 469 22.27 12.70 8.98
N HIS A 470 22.47 11.42 9.33
CA HIS A 470 21.72 10.77 10.41
C HIS A 470 22.02 11.38 11.79
N PHE A 471 23.25 11.83 12.05
CA PHE A 471 23.57 12.56 13.27
C PHE A 471 22.91 13.94 13.33
N HIS A 472 22.96 14.75 12.27
CA HIS A 472 22.28 16.05 12.18
C HIS A 472 20.76 15.92 12.32
N SER A 473 20.16 14.93 11.66
CA SER A 473 18.72 14.65 11.79
C SER A 473 18.31 13.97 13.11
N GLY A 474 19.28 13.54 13.93
CA GLY A 474 19.03 12.88 15.21
C GLY A 474 18.60 11.41 15.12
N GLN A 475 18.62 10.80 13.93
CA GLN A 475 18.18 9.44 13.67
C GLN A 475 19.25 8.40 14.07
N LEU A 476 19.47 8.24 15.38
CA LEU A 476 20.46 7.30 15.91
C LEU A 476 20.18 5.82 15.56
N SER A 477 18.91 5.45 15.32
CA SER A 477 18.55 4.11 14.81
C SER A 477 19.14 3.87 13.42
N ALA A 478 19.08 4.85 12.52
CA ALA A 478 19.65 4.74 11.18
C ALA A 478 21.17 4.54 11.21
N VAL A 479 21.87 5.23 12.12
CA VAL A 479 23.31 5.00 12.37
C VAL A 479 23.56 3.59 12.90
N ASN A 480 22.71 3.09 13.81
CA ASN A 480 22.80 1.72 14.32
C ASN A 480 22.60 0.68 13.20
N ASP A 481 21.57 0.84 12.37
CA ASP A 481 21.24 -0.11 11.31
C ASP A 481 22.31 -0.12 10.20
N LEU A 482 22.85 1.05 9.85
CA LEU A 482 24.00 1.18 8.95
C LEU A 482 25.24 0.47 9.49
N VAL A 483 25.61 0.72 10.75
CA VAL A 483 26.74 0.05 11.42
C VAL A 483 26.50 -1.48 11.52
N CYS A 484 25.27 -1.91 11.79
CA CYS A 484 24.91 -3.33 11.83
C CYS A 484 25.00 -4.00 10.45
N SER A 485 24.65 -3.28 9.38
CA SER A 485 24.76 -3.74 8.00
C SER A 485 26.23 -3.92 7.60
N THR A 486 27.07 -2.89 7.79
CA THR A 486 28.50 -2.91 7.44
C THR A 486 29.28 -3.95 8.25
N LEU A 487 28.98 -4.13 9.54
CA LEU A 487 29.57 -5.20 10.37
C LEU A 487 28.95 -6.59 10.11
N GLY A 488 27.83 -6.67 9.40
CA GLY A 488 27.04 -7.89 9.22
C GLY A 488 26.67 -8.57 10.56
N MET A 489 26.27 -7.78 11.56
CA MET A 489 25.86 -8.27 12.89
C MET A 489 24.94 -7.26 13.58
N ARG A 490 23.97 -7.72 14.38
CA ARG A 490 23.05 -6.82 15.10
C ARG A 490 23.65 -6.37 16.44
N LEU A 491 23.99 -5.09 16.53
CA LEU A 491 24.44 -4.39 17.73
C LEU A 491 23.37 -3.41 18.23
N LEU A 492 23.56 -2.90 19.45
CA LEU A 492 22.70 -1.88 20.07
C LEU A 492 23.55 -0.70 20.57
N LEU A 493 23.75 0.29 19.71
CA LEU A 493 24.37 1.56 20.06
C LEU A 493 23.48 2.33 21.07
N ARG A 494 24.03 2.71 22.22
CA ARG A 494 23.30 3.49 23.24
C ARG A 494 23.47 4.99 22.98
N PRO A 495 22.41 5.82 23.06
CA PRO A 495 22.50 7.26 22.78
C PRO A 495 23.58 7.99 23.58
N ALA A 496 23.71 7.69 24.87
CA ALA A 496 24.72 8.28 25.76
C ALA A 496 26.16 7.94 25.34
N THR A 497 26.40 6.75 24.79
CA THR A 497 27.75 6.33 24.36
C THR A 497 28.10 6.84 22.96
N THR A 498 27.11 7.14 22.12
CA THR A 498 27.31 7.79 20.81
C THR A 498 27.37 9.32 20.88
N ALA A 499 27.16 9.93 22.05
CA ALA A 499 27.01 11.39 22.19
C ALA A 499 28.26 12.19 21.77
N ARG A 500 29.46 11.78 22.20
CA ARG A 500 30.72 12.43 21.79
C ARG A 500 30.93 12.34 20.27
N MET A 501 30.74 11.15 19.71
CA MET A 501 30.89 10.90 18.27
C MET A 501 29.87 11.71 17.45
N LYS A 502 28.61 11.81 17.91
CA LYS A 502 27.61 12.72 17.32
C LYS A 502 28.09 14.17 17.33
N GLN A 503 28.65 14.64 18.44
CA GLN A 503 29.15 16.02 18.55
C GLN A 503 30.32 16.27 17.60
N ALA A 504 31.32 15.39 17.55
CA ALA A 504 32.45 15.49 16.62
C ALA A 504 31.99 15.51 15.16
N PHE A 505 31.07 14.63 14.77
CA PHE A 505 30.50 14.61 13.41
C PHE A 505 29.73 15.89 13.07
N THR A 506 28.89 16.41 13.96
CA THR A 506 28.03 17.58 13.64
C THR A 506 28.70 18.93 13.82
N GLN A 507 29.74 19.05 14.66
CA GLN A 507 30.41 20.31 14.97
C GLN A 507 31.80 20.44 14.33
N GLU A 508 32.61 19.37 14.29
CA GLU A 508 34.02 19.46 13.88
C GLU A 508 34.34 18.86 12.51
N ILE A 509 33.67 17.77 12.12
CA ILE A 509 34.01 17.01 10.90
C ILE A 509 33.11 17.45 9.74
N PHE A 510 31.79 17.49 9.96
CA PHE A 510 30.80 17.82 8.95
C PHE A 510 29.75 18.83 9.47
N PRO A 511 30.06 20.14 9.49
CA PRO A 511 29.07 21.18 9.78
C PRO A 511 27.86 21.14 8.84
N GLU A 512 26.69 21.60 9.30
CA GLU A 512 25.42 21.57 8.55
C GLU A 512 25.51 22.18 7.13
N GLN A 513 26.29 23.25 6.97
CA GLN A 513 26.56 23.89 5.67
C GLN A 513 27.39 23.01 4.71
N VAL A 514 28.35 22.24 5.25
CA VAL A 514 29.15 21.29 4.45
C VAL A 514 28.29 20.11 4.03
N VAL A 515 27.49 19.57 4.96
CA VAL A 515 26.56 18.47 4.69
C VAL A 515 25.53 18.84 3.62
N THR A 516 24.88 20.00 3.75
CA THR A 516 23.91 20.46 2.75
C THR A 516 24.53 20.69 1.38
N SER A 517 25.70 21.34 1.29
CA SER A 517 26.38 21.58 0.01
C SER A 517 26.87 20.29 -0.67
N HIS A 518 27.21 19.25 0.08
CA HIS A 518 27.62 17.95 -0.46
C HIS A 518 26.43 17.02 -0.75
N ALA A 519 25.29 17.17 -0.07
CA ALA A 519 24.10 16.35 -0.29
C ALA A 519 23.58 16.40 -1.74
N VAL A 520 23.73 17.55 -2.43
CA VAL A 520 23.39 17.71 -3.86
C VAL A 520 24.27 16.86 -4.78
N ARG A 521 25.50 16.52 -4.34
CA ARG A 521 26.48 15.74 -5.11
C ARG A 521 26.31 14.23 -4.97
N VAL A 522 25.56 13.78 -3.96
CA VAL A 522 25.27 12.35 -3.74
C VAL A 522 24.47 11.83 -4.94
N PRO A 523 24.81 10.68 -5.56
CA PRO A 523 24.04 10.15 -6.68
C PRO A 523 22.58 9.90 -6.28
N VAL A 524 21.68 10.06 -7.24
CA VAL A 524 20.28 9.63 -7.07
C VAL A 524 20.24 8.10 -7.02
N THR A 525 19.27 7.54 -6.30
CA THR A 525 19.05 6.09 -6.29
C THR A 525 18.45 5.68 -7.64
N PRO A 526 19.16 4.89 -8.48
CA PRO A 526 18.62 4.44 -9.76
C PRO A 526 17.53 3.40 -9.55
N ALA A 527 16.53 3.38 -10.42
CA ALA A 527 15.43 2.40 -10.41
C ALA A 527 14.71 2.26 -9.03
N LEU A 528 14.51 3.37 -8.30
CA LEU A 528 13.98 3.39 -6.94
C LEU A 528 12.55 2.80 -6.85
N THR A 529 12.38 1.71 -6.08
CA THR A 529 11.08 1.12 -5.70
C THR A 529 10.86 1.12 -4.18
N GLY A 530 9.64 0.79 -3.75
CA GLY A 530 9.28 0.62 -2.33
C GLY A 530 9.92 -0.57 -1.62
N ASP A 531 10.53 -1.52 -2.36
CA ASP A 531 11.11 -2.75 -1.80
C ASP A 531 12.57 -2.58 -1.35
N VAL A 532 13.21 -1.45 -1.67
CA VAL A 532 14.63 -1.22 -1.41
C VAL A 532 14.85 -0.95 0.08
N SER A 533 15.22 -1.98 0.84
CA SER A 533 15.46 -1.87 2.28
C SER A 533 16.76 -1.12 2.62
N GLY A 534 16.67 -0.03 3.37
CA GLY A 534 17.82 0.70 3.91
C GLY A 534 17.50 2.17 4.16
N PHE A 535 18.49 2.95 4.58
CA PHE A 535 18.40 4.41 4.63
C PHE A 535 19.00 5.00 3.35
N LEU A 536 18.15 5.23 2.35
CA LEU A 536 18.57 5.76 1.06
C LEU A 536 18.80 7.29 1.12
N PRO A 537 19.59 7.88 0.20
CA PRO A 537 19.74 9.33 0.07
C PRO A 537 18.42 10.11 0.07
N VAL A 538 17.34 9.52 -0.45
CA VAL A 538 15.97 10.07 -0.41
C VAL A 538 15.52 10.46 1.01
N HIS A 539 15.83 9.66 2.03
CA HIS A 539 15.47 9.92 3.43
C HIS A 539 16.24 11.12 3.98
N CYS A 540 17.51 11.21 3.60
CA CYS A 540 18.41 12.30 3.94
C CYS A 540 17.99 13.63 3.31
N ILE A 541 17.70 13.65 2.00
CA ILE A 541 17.23 14.85 1.30
C ILE A 541 15.86 15.28 1.83
N TYR A 542 14.92 14.36 2.04
CA TYR A 542 13.63 14.65 2.68
C TYR A 542 13.80 15.35 4.03
N GLN A 543 14.67 14.83 4.90
CA GLN A 543 14.85 15.35 6.25
C GLN A 543 15.64 16.67 6.29
N LEU A 544 16.59 16.89 5.36
CA LEU A 544 17.30 18.17 5.19
C LEU A 544 16.42 19.27 4.57
N LEU A 545 15.47 18.90 3.69
CA LEU A 545 14.40 19.79 3.24
C LEU A 545 13.44 20.13 4.39
N LYS A 546 13.06 19.13 5.19
CA LYS A 546 12.14 19.29 6.35
C LYS A 546 12.72 20.19 7.44
N SER A 547 14.03 20.17 7.67
CA SER A 547 14.73 21.13 8.54
C SER A 547 15.01 22.49 7.90
N ARG A 548 14.60 22.69 6.63
CA ARG A 548 14.87 23.88 5.79
C ARG A 548 16.36 24.20 5.61
N ALA A 549 17.26 23.22 5.81
CA ALA A 549 18.69 23.43 5.79
C ALA A 549 19.21 23.89 4.41
N PHE A 550 18.64 23.36 3.32
CA PHE A 550 18.95 23.81 1.95
C PHE A 550 18.59 25.29 1.72
N SER A 551 17.45 25.76 2.23
CA SER A 551 17.00 27.15 2.11
C SER A 551 17.83 28.09 2.99
N LYS A 552 18.10 27.66 4.24
CA LYS A 552 18.97 28.36 5.21
C LYS A 552 20.39 28.61 4.68
N HIS A 553 20.95 27.65 3.96
CA HIS A 553 22.30 27.74 3.38
C HIS A 553 22.33 28.10 1.87
N ARG A 554 21.18 28.39 1.26
CA ARG A 554 21.02 28.75 -0.17
C ARG A 554 21.68 27.75 -1.13
N VAL A 555 21.44 26.46 -0.92
CA VAL A 555 22.00 25.36 -1.72
C VAL A 555 20.93 24.81 -2.69
N PRO A 556 21.12 24.92 -4.02
CA PRO A 556 20.10 24.51 -4.99
C PRO A 556 20.00 22.98 -5.12
N ILE A 557 18.80 22.44 -4.90
CA ILE A 557 18.53 20.98 -4.88
C ILE A 557 17.65 20.49 -6.06
N LYS A 558 17.11 21.41 -6.88
CA LYS A 558 16.17 21.12 -7.99
C LYS A 558 16.61 19.96 -8.89
N THR A 559 17.85 20.01 -9.37
CA THR A 559 18.41 19.04 -10.32
C THR A 559 18.51 17.62 -9.73
N TRP A 560 18.70 17.50 -8.42
CA TRP A 560 18.71 16.22 -7.71
C TRP A 560 17.29 15.64 -7.61
N ILE A 561 16.31 16.46 -7.20
CA ILE A 561 14.91 16.05 -7.08
C ILE A 561 14.35 15.60 -8.44
N TYR A 562 14.57 16.39 -9.49
CA TYR A 562 14.14 16.04 -10.85
C TYR A 562 14.71 14.70 -11.32
N ARG A 563 16.02 14.48 -11.17
CA ARG A 563 16.67 13.20 -11.51
C ARG A 563 16.14 12.03 -10.68
N GLN A 564 15.91 12.23 -9.39
CA GLN A 564 15.39 11.16 -8.52
C GLN A 564 13.94 10.78 -8.84
N ILE A 565 13.13 11.74 -9.30
CA ILE A 565 11.77 11.47 -9.81
C ILE A 565 11.86 10.67 -11.12
N CYS A 566 12.73 11.06 -12.05
CA CYS A 566 12.93 10.35 -13.32
C CYS A 566 13.37 8.89 -13.15
N GLU A 567 14.23 8.61 -12.16
CA GLU A 567 14.71 7.26 -11.82
C GLU A 567 13.71 6.42 -10.99
N SER A 568 12.56 6.96 -10.61
CA SER A 568 11.56 6.21 -9.83
C SER A 568 10.84 5.15 -10.66
N ARG A 569 10.54 4.00 -10.04
CA ARG A 569 9.86 2.85 -10.67
C ARG A 569 8.79 2.28 -9.71
N PRO A 570 7.78 1.54 -10.23
CA PRO A 570 6.81 0.88 -9.36
C PRO A 570 7.42 -0.39 -8.71
N PRO A 571 6.98 -0.80 -7.51
CA PRO A 571 6.02 -0.10 -6.62
C PRO A 571 6.60 1.21 -6.07
N LEU A 572 5.75 2.22 -5.91
CA LEU A 572 6.16 3.57 -5.51
C LEU A 572 6.73 3.59 -4.08
N HIS A 573 7.94 4.12 -3.91
CA HIS A 573 8.54 4.32 -2.59
C HIS A 573 7.75 5.35 -1.76
N PRO A 574 7.31 5.03 -0.51
CA PRO A 574 6.29 5.80 0.21
C PRO A 574 6.70 7.22 0.62
N LEU A 575 8.00 7.53 0.67
CA LEU A 575 8.46 8.90 0.94
C LEU A 575 8.41 9.84 -0.28
N LEU A 576 8.18 9.34 -1.50
CA LEU A 576 8.24 10.19 -2.71
C LEU A 576 7.13 11.27 -2.76
N PRO A 577 5.85 10.99 -2.44
CA PRO A 577 4.83 12.05 -2.35
C PRO A 577 5.19 13.11 -1.29
N SER A 578 5.64 12.69 -0.10
CA SER A 578 6.04 13.63 0.96
C SER A 578 7.34 14.37 0.69
N LEU A 579 8.25 13.83 -0.14
CA LEU A 579 9.40 14.57 -0.65
C LEU A 579 8.96 15.71 -1.58
N VAL A 580 8.01 15.43 -2.49
CA VAL A 580 7.42 16.44 -3.38
C VAL A 580 6.69 17.51 -2.56
N GLU A 581 5.89 17.13 -1.55
CA GLU A 581 5.23 18.06 -0.65
C GLU A 581 6.20 18.99 0.07
N VAL A 582 7.24 18.45 0.71
CA VAL A 582 8.21 19.28 1.45
C VAL A 582 9.05 20.13 0.49
N TYR A 583 9.37 19.65 -0.72
CA TYR A 583 10.06 20.45 -1.74
C TYR A 583 9.19 21.62 -2.24
N VAL A 584 7.92 21.41 -2.59
CA VAL A 584 6.97 22.48 -2.97
C VAL A 584 6.84 23.51 -1.85
N ASN A 585 6.63 23.07 -0.61
CA ASN A 585 6.60 23.96 0.56
C ASN A 585 7.93 24.70 0.78
N SER A 586 9.08 24.11 0.43
CA SER A 586 10.41 24.73 0.53
C SER A 586 10.70 25.77 -0.54
N ILE A 587 9.94 25.79 -1.65
CA ILE A 587 9.92 26.90 -2.63
C ILE A 587 8.98 27.99 -2.12
N LEU A 588 7.77 27.61 -1.70
CA LEU A 588 6.62 28.53 -1.53
C LEU A 588 6.42 29.11 -0.11
N THR A 589 7.11 28.62 0.93
CA THR A 589 6.89 29.05 2.33
C THR A 589 7.94 30.03 2.86
N PHE A 590 7.65 31.33 2.81
CA PHE A 590 8.54 32.37 3.33
C PHE A 590 8.73 32.33 4.84
N THR A 591 9.96 32.61 5.29
CA THR A 591 10.28 32.85 6.70
C THR A 591 10.23 34.34 6.99
N SER A 592 9.15 34.81 7.63
CA SER A 592 9.03 36.20 8.09
C SER A 592 10.04 36.52 9.20
N LYS A 593 11.27 36.90 8.81
CA LYS A 593 12.31 37.49 9.67
C LYS A 593 13.47 38.07 8.83
N ASN A 594 13.26 39.29 8.32
CA ASN A 594 14.22 40.41 8.33
C ASN A 594 13.65 41.56 7.49
N THR A 595 13.26 42.66 8.16
CA THR A 595 12.47 43.76 7.58
C THR A 595 13.21 44.63 6.54
N ASN A 596 14.52 44.40 6.35
CA ASN A 596 15.41 45.27 5.59
C ASN A 596 16.16 44.51 4.49
N GLN A 597 15.46 43.87 3.55
CA GLN A 597 16.04 43.46 2.26
C GLN A 597 15.24 44.07 1.10
N THR A 598 15.97 44.55 0.09
CA THR A 598 15.45 45.37 -1.00
C THR A 598 14.59 44.58 -1.99
N VAL A 599 13.57 45.25 -2.53
CA VAL A 599 12.77 44.77 -3.66
C VAL A 599 13.69 44.33 -4.81
N GLY A 600 13.46 43.14 -5.38
CA GLY A 600 14.14 42.66 -6.59
C GLY A 600 15.21 41.57 -6.42
N MET A 601 15.20 40.78 -5.34
CA MET A 601 16.07 39.62 -5.17
C MET A 601 15.26 38.39 -4.72
N ASP A 602 15.48 37.23 -5.33
CA ASP A 602 14.64 36.04 -5.13
C ASP A 602 14.56 35.58 -3.67
N PRO A 603 13.35 35.57 -3.06
CA PRO A 603 13.18 35.32 -1.62
C PRO A 603 13.16 33.83 -1.24
N SER A 604 13.31 32.92 -2.21
CA SER A 604 13.42 31.48 -2.04
C SER A 604 14.54 30.91 -2.91
N GLY A 605 15.60 30.42 -2.28
CA GLY A 605 16.82 29.92 -2.96
C GLY A 605 16.68 28.61 -3.74
N HIS A 606 15.47 28.25 -4.19
CA HIS A 606 15.18 27.07 -5.01
C HIS A 606 14.21 27.44 -6.12
N ASP A 607 14.63 27.30 -7.37
CA ASP A 607 13.77 27.51 -8.53
C ASP A 607 12.75 26.36 -8.68
N PRO A 608 11.56 26.61 -9.28
CA PRO A 608 10.67 25.56 -9.74
C PRO A 608 11.26 24.80 -10.95
N ILE A 609 10.71 23.61 -11.21
CA ILE A 609 11.03 22.82 -12.41
C ILE A 609 10.32 23.48 -13.61
N THR A 610 11.04 23.74 -14.70
CA THR A 610 10.49 24.53 -15.82
C THR A 610 9.61 23.68 -16.73
N GLU A 611 8.68 24.31 -17.46
CA GLU A 611 7.87 23.60 -18.48
C GLU A 611 8.74 22.88 -19.51
N GLU A 612 9.90 23.43 -19.85
CA GLU A 612 10.90 22.84 -20.75
C GLU A 612 11.56 21.58 -20.19
N GLU A 613 11.82 21.52 -18.87
CA GLU A 613 12.35 20.33 -18.19
C GLU A 613 11.28 19.21 -18.08
N ILE A 614 10.00 19.58 -17.96
CA ILE A 614 8.90 18.65 -17.75
C ILE A 614 8.39 18.06 -19.08
N ARG A 615 8.23 18.89 -20.12
CA ARG A 615 7.78 18.54 -21.48
C ARG A 615 8.39 17.26 -22.08
N PRO A 616 9.73 17.03 -22.07
CA PRO A 616 10.32 15.81 -22.65
C PRO A 616 9.79 14.53 -21.99
N VAL A 617 9.58 14.54 -20.67
CA VAL A 617 9.16 13.37 -19.87
C VAL A 617 7.78 12.84 -20.30
N PHE A 618 6.92 13.70 -20.84
CA PHE A 618 5.60 13.31 -21.37
C PHE A 618 5.62 13.09 -22.89
N SER A 619 6.38 13.89 -23.64
CA SER A 619 6.37 13.88 -25.13
C SER A 619 6.65 12.53 -25.77
N HIS A 620 7.61 11.75 -25.25
CA HIS A 620 7.99 10.44 -25.79
C HIS A 620 6.96 9.32 -25.52
N SER A 621 5.81 9.62 -24.88
CA SER A 621 4.82 8.60 -24.47
C SER A 621 3.94 8.06 -25.61
N PHE A 622 3.86 8.80 -26.72
CA PHE A 622 2.93 8.60 -27.85
C PHE A 622 3.62 8.71 -29.23
N SER A 623 4.96 8.66 -29.27
CA SER A 623 5.74 8.63 -30.51
C SER A 623 6.20 7.20 -30.80
N ASP A 624 5.86 6.68 -31.99
CA ASP A 624 6.06 5.27 -32.39
C ASP A 624 7.49 4.98 -32.92
N VAL A 625 8.48 5.84 -32.61
CA VAL A 625 9.86 5.68 -33.08
C VAL A 625 10.69 4.89 -32.07
N ASP A 626 11.30 3.79 -32.51
CA ASP A 626 12.18 2.90 -31.73
C ASP A 626 13.25 3.65 -30.92
N ALA A 627 13.06 3.75 -29.60
CA ALA A 627 14.03 4.30 -28.66
C ALA A 627 14.16 3.36 -27.45
N LYS A 628 15.13 2.44 -27.50
CA LYS A 628 15.38 1.45 -26.43
C LYS A 628 16.05 2.04 -25.18
N ASP A 629 16.63 3.23 -25.30
CA ASP A 629 17.23 4.00 -24.21
C ASP A 629 16.57 5.39 -24.15
N GLY A 630 15.76 5.65 -23.12
CA GLY A 630 15.18 6.98 -22.87
C GLY A 630 13.69 7.06 -22.51
N GLN A 631 12.93 5.96 -22.51
CA GLN A 631 11.52 6.00 -22.04
C GLN A 631 11.44 6.21 -20.52
N TYR A 632 11.05 7.42 -20.11
CA TYR A 632 10.73 7.73 -18.72
C TYR A 632 9.57 6.88 -18.19
N SER A 633 9.61 6.55 -16.90
CA SER A 633 8.59 5.70 -16.28
C SER A 633 7.25 6.45 -16.10
N VAL A 634 6.15 5.70 -16.11
CA VAL A 634 4.82 6.24 -15.75
C VAL A 634 4.81 6.72 -14.29
N THR A 635 5.66 6.16 -13.42
CA THR A 635 5.87 6.65 -12.05
C THR A 635 6.44 8.08 -12.04
N ALA A 636 7.44 8.36 -12.88
CA ALA A 636 8.00 9.71 -13.03
C ALA A 636 6.95 10.70 -13.57
N GLN A 637 6.15 10.29 -14.56
CA GLN A 637 5.05 11.08 -15.12
C GLN A 637 3.97 11.41 -14.07
N LEU A 638 3.56 10.42 -13.26
CA LEU A 638 2.60 10.61 -12.18
C LEU A 638 3.14 11.53 -11.06
N LEU A 639 4.43 11.42 -10.72
CA LEU A 639 5.07 12.26 -9.70
C LEU A 639 5.29 13.70 -10.18
N LEU A 640 5.64 13.92 -11.45
CA LEU A 640 5.73 15.27 -12.03
C LEU A 640 4.35 15.91 -12.17
N LEU A 641 3.33 15.15 -12.58
CA LEU A 641 1.94 15.63 -12.60
C LEU A 641 1.47 16.01 -11.18
N TYR A 642 1.78 15.19 -10.16
CA TYR A 642 1.51 15.52 -8.75
C TYR A 642 2.23 16.79 -8.30
N TYR A 643 3.52 16.95 -8.63
CA TYR A 643 4.30 18.15 -8.33
C TYR A 643 3.69 19.41 -8.94
N VAL A 644 3.36 19.41 -10.23
CA VAL A 644 2.80 20.57 -10.95
C VAL A 644 1.43 20.96 -10.37
N LEU A 645 0.56 19.98 -10.11
CA LEU A 645 -0.75 20.22 -9.53
C LEU A 645 -0.66 20.73 -8.08
N LEU A 646 0.19 20.12 -7.25
CA LEU A 646 0.39 20.53 -5.86
C LEU A 646 1.03 21.93 -5.76
N TYR A 647 1.93 22.27 -6.69
CA TYR A 647 2.50 23.61 -6.80
C TYR A 647 1.42 24.64 -7.12
N GLU A 648 0.51 24.37 -8.05
CA GLU A 648 -0.60 25.29 -8.34
C GLU A 648 -1.60 25.41 -7.18
N ASP A 649 -1.97 24.31 -6.51
CA ASP A 649 -2.82 24.30 -5.30
C ASP A 649 -2.24 25.20 -4.20
N THR A 650 -0.98 24.95 -3.85
CA THR A 650 -0.28 25.70 -2.80
C THR A 650 0.08 27.12 -3.19
N ARG A 651 0.36 27.40 -4.47
CA ARG A 651 0.52 28.76 -5.00
C ARG A 651 -0.78 29.54 -4.84
N LEU A 652 -1.90 29.01 -5.34
CA LEU A 652 -3.23 29.63 -5.26
C LEU A 652 -3.67 29.88 -3.81
N ALA A 653 -3.43 28.93 -2.90
CA ALA A 653 -3.71 29.08 -1.47
C ALA A 653 -2.93 30.21 -0.78
N HIS A 654 -1.85 30.71 -1.38
CA HIS A 654 -0.96 31.72 -0.78
C HIS A 654 -0.80 33.02 -1.61
N VAL A 655 -1.45 33.15 -2.78
CA VAL A 655 -1.41 34.37 -3.64
C VAL A 655 -1.62 35.67 -2.84
N LYS A 656 -2.58 35.71 -1.92
CA LYS A 656 -2.86 36.91 -1.10
C LYS A 656 -1.65 37.34 -0.25
N ASN A 657 -0.85 36.39 0.25
CA ASN A 657 0.36 36.69 1.04
C ASN A 657 1.52 37.18 0.14
N TYR A 658 1.63 36.63 -1.07
CA TYR A 658 2.69 36.97 -2.03
C TYR A 658 2.52 38.38 -2.59
N LEU A 659 1.29 38.75 -2.94
CA LEU A 659 0.97 40.11 -3.38
C LEU A 659 1.14 41.14 -2.26
N GLN A 660 0.78 40.81 -1.01
CA GLN A 660 1.05 41.68 0.16
C GLN A 660 2.55 41.90 0.43
N SER A 661 3.41 40.98 -0.01
CA SER A 661 4.87 41.07 0.10
C SER A 661 5.55 41.57 -1.18
N GLY A 662 4.79 41.87 -2.25
CA GLY A 662 5.31 42.36 -3.52
C GLY A 662 6.09 41.32 -4.34
N ILE A 663 5.90 40.02 -4.07
CA ILE A 663 6.68 38.93 -4.69
C ILE A 663 5.91 38.35 -5.88
N THR A 664 6.51 38.39 -7.07
CA THR A 664 6.03 37.65 -8.25
C THR A 664 6.55 36.22 -8.22
N ILE A 665 5.65 35.23 -8.33
CA ILE A 665 5.98 33.81 -8.35
C ILE A 665 5.55 33.21 -9.70
N HIS A 666 6.35 32.29 -10.22
CA HIS A 666 6.09 31.58 -11.47
C HIS A 666 4.72 30.86 -11.44
N SER A 667 4.07 30.75 -12.60
CA SER A 667 2.76 30.12 -12.78
C SER A 667 2.75 29.30 -14.07
N TYR A 668 2.34 28.04 -13.99
CA TYR A 668 2.30 27.18 -15.17
C TYR A 668 1.16 27.58 -16.13
N SER A 669 1.42 27.48 -17.43
CA SER A 669 0.52 27.92 -18.49
C SER A 669 -0.63 26.92 -18.74
N GLN A 670 -1.81 27.43 -19.08
CA GLN A 670 -2.98 26.59 -19.42
C GLN A 670 -2.77 25.81 -20.73
N THR A 671 -1.92 26.32 -21.61
CA THR A 671 -1.39 25.65 -22.80
C THR A 671 -0.56 24.42 -22.42
N PHE A 672 0.42 24.55 -21.52
CA PHE A 672 1.20 23.42 -21.03
C PHE A 672 0.33 22.36 -20.37
N PHE A 673 -0.63 22.78 -19.53
CA PHE A 673 -1.60 21.84 -18.97
C PHE A 673 -2.40 21.08 -20.03
N ALA A 674 -2.76 21.70 -21.16
CA ALA A 674 -3.52 21.07 -22.25
C ALA A 674 -2.71 20.00 -23.02
N GLU A 675 -1.37 20.05 -22.95
CA GLU A 675 -0.45 19.10 -23.56
C GLU A 675 -0.20 17.86 -22.67
N LEU A 676 -0.62 17.87 -21.40
CA LEU A 676 -0.43 16.76 -20.47
C LEU A 676 -1.55 15.69 -20.61
N PRO A 677 -1.22 14.39 -20.68
CA PRO A 677 -2.16 13.27 -20.80
C PRO A 677 -2.84 12.92 -19.46
N ILE A 678 -3.44 13.91 -18.80
CA ILE A 678 -3.94 13.81 -17.41
C ILE A 678 -4.92 12.62 -17.25
N ARG A 679 -5.95 12.50 -18.10
CA ARG A 679 -6.98 11.45 -17.98
C ARG A 679 -6.43 10.03 -18.20
N TYR A 680 -5.50 9.88 -19.14
CA TYR A 680 -4.77 8.63 -19.38
C TYR A 680 -3.97 8.19 -18.16
N LEU A 681 -3.25 9.13 -17.53
CA LEU A 681 -2.42 8.84 -16.36
C LEU A 681 -3.25 8.45 -15.13
N ILE A 682 -4.40 9.09 -14.90
CA ILE A 682 -5.36 8.65 -13.84
C ILE A 682 -5.83 7.23 -14.12
N SER A 683 -6.25 6.94 -15.36
CA SER A 683 -6.75 5.60 -15.73
C SER A 683 -5.68 4.52 -15.51
N GLN A 684 -4.43 4.78 -15.92
CA GLN A 684 -3.34 3.84 -15.69
C GLN A 684 -3.01 3.68 -14.19
N ALA A 685 -3.00 4.77 -13.41
CA ALA A 685 -2.76 4.72 -11.97
C ALA A 685 -3.88 3.98 -11.21
N GLY A 686 -5.14 4.15 -11.61
CA GLY A 686 -6.29 3.43 -11.06
C GLY A 686 -6.24 1.94 -11.35
N ARG A 687 -5.94 1.55 -12.60
CA ARG A 687 -5.70 0.14 -12.98
C ARG A 687 -4.52 -0.50 -12.22
N GLN A 688 -3.60 0.31 -11.71
CA GLN A 688 -2.40 -0.12 -10.99
C GLN A 688 -2.38 0.36 -9.52
N GLN A 689 -3.55 0.50 -8.89
CA GLN A 689 -3.70 1.13 -7.56
C GLN A 689 -2.82 0.51 -6.46
N HIS A 690 -2.52 -0.79 -6.52
CA HIS A 690 -1.62 -1.46 -5.57
C HIS A 690 -0.16 -0.99 -5.65
N LEU A 691 0.30 -0.51 -6.82
CA LEU A 691 1.66 0.02 -7.03
C LEU A 691 1.77 1.52 -6.66
N TYR A 692 0.63 2.22 -6.57
CA TYR A 692 0.53 3.68 -6.47
C TYR A 692 -0.35 4.18 -5.30
N GLY A 693 -0.66 3.32 -4.32
CA GLY A 693 -1.69 3.59 -3.30
C GLY A 693 -1.49 4.89 -2.51
N GLY A 694 -0.25 5.28 -2.22
CA GLY A 694 0.08 6.53 -1.53
C GLY A 694 0.01 7.80 -2.40
N LEU A 695 -0.14 7.67 -3.73
CA LEU A 695 -0.14 8.79 -4.68
C LEU A 695 -1.49 8.98 -5.38
N PHE A 696 -2.22 7.90 -5.68
CA PHE A 696 -3.48 7.97 -6.44
C PHE A 696 -4.54 8.84 -5.76
N SER A 697 -4.74 8.71 -4.45
CA SER A 697 -5.74 9.50 -3.72
C SER A 697 -5.39 11.00 -3.63
N PRO A 698 -4.17 11.41 -3.21
CA PRO A 698 -3.74 12.82 -3.29
C PRO A 698 -3.83 13.42 -4.70
N LEU A 699 -3.45 12.66 -5.73
CA LEU A 699 -3.50 13.08 -7.12
C LEU A 699 -4.94 13.28 -7.62
N LEU A 700 -5.84 12.32 -7.36
CA LEU A 700 -7.25 12.41 -7.74
C LEU A 700 -7.94 13.60 -7.05
N ARG A 701 -7.62 13.87 -5.78
CA ARG A 701 -8.11 15.06 -5.05
C ARG A 701 -7.73 16.37 -5.76
N LEU A 702 -6.46 16.52 -6.15
CA LEU A 702 -5.96 17.71 -6.84
C LEU A 702 -6.55 17.88 -8.26
N ILE A 703 -6.85 16.78 -8.95
CA ILE A 703 -7.47 16.83 -10.27
C ILE A 703 -8.97 17.16 -10.15
N ALA A 704 -9.67 16.65 -9.13
CA ALA A 704 -11.05 17.02 -8.85
C ALA A 704 -11.21 18.50 -8.46
N THR A 705 -10.21 19.14 -7.84
CA THR A 705 -10.24 20.59 -7.53
C THR A 705 -9.86 21.46 -8.73
N HIS A 706 -8.82 21.13 -9.48
CA HIS A 706 -8.32 21.98 -10.58
C HIS A 706 -8.92 21.68 -11.96
N PHE A 707 -9.39 20.45 -12.19
CA PHE A 707 -9.91 19.99 -13.48
C PHE A 707 -11.15 19.07 -13.32
N PRO A 708 -12.22 19.49 -12.61
CA PRO A 708 -13.42 18.67 -12.42
C PRO A 708 -14.08 18.20 -13.73
N GLN A 709 -13.90 18.95 -14.82
CA GLN A 709 -14.33 18.57 -16.17
C GLN A 709 -13.65 17.30 -16.73
N LEU A 710 -12.56 16.83 -16.10
CA LEU A 710 -11.89 15.55 -16.42
C LEU A 710 -12.37 14.39 -15.53
N CYS A 711 -13.24 14.69 -14.54
CA CYS A 711 -13.74 13.76 -13.53
C CYS A 711 -15.26 13.56 -13.65
N LEU A 712 -15.82 13.67 -14.85
CA LEU A 712 -17.24 13.40 -15.11
C LEU A 712 -17.53 11.91 -14.86
N VAL A 713 -18.58 11.62 -14.10
CA VAL A 713 -18.94 10.25 -13.65
C VAL A 713 -19.14 9.29 -14.84
N GLU A 714 -19.71 9.78 -15.93
CA GLU A 714 -19.96 9.03 -17.17
C GLU A 714 -18.68 8.38 -17.73
N ASP A 715 -17.55 9.11 -17.74
CA ASP A 715 -16.27 8.59 -18.26
C ASP A 715 -15.72 7.41 -17.45
N TRP A 716 -16.12 7.26 -16.19
CA TRP A 716 -15.64 6.19 -15.32
C TRP A 716 -16.50 4.93 -15.49
N ILE A 717 -17.78 5.09 -15.81
CA ILE A 717 -18.71 3.99 -16.11
C ILE A 717 -18.35 3.33 -17.46
N TYR A 718 -18.07 4.13 -18.49
CA TYR A 718 -17.68 3.58 -19.80
C TYR A 718 -16.35 2.79 -19.75
N GLU A 719 -15.41 3.17 -18.87
CA GLU A 719 -14.17 2.41 -18.69
C GLU A 719 -14.38 1.04 -18.01
N THR A 720 -15.42 0.87 -17.18
CA THR A 720 -15.70 -0.42 -16.54
C THR A 720 -16.26 -1.47 -17.50
N ASP A 721 -17.17 -1.11 -18.40
CA ASP A 721 -17.79 -2.06 -19.34
C ASP A 721 -16.76 -2.68 -20.31
N ASP A 722 -15.85 -1.85 -20.81
CA ASP A 722 -14.78 -2.25 -21.72
C ASP A 722 -13.80 -3.28 -21.13
N SER A 723 -13.67 -3.32 -19.79
CA SER A 723 -12.79 -4.27 -19.10
C SER A 723 -13.27 -5.72 -19.23
N GLN A 724 -14.59 -5.93 -19.30
CA GLN A 724 -15.17 -7.27 -19.42
C GLN A 724 -15.07 -7.78 -20.86
N PHE A 725 -15.47 -6.97 -21.85
CA PHE A 725 -15.45 -7.37 -23.26
C PHE A 725 -14.04 -7.58 -23.82
N SER A 726 -13.06 -6.77 -23.43
CA SER A 726 -11.68 -6.88 -23.94
C SER A 726 -10.96 -8.17 -23.51
N SER A 727 -11.38 -8.80 -22.40
CA SER A 727 -10.84 -10.09 -21.95
C SER A 727 -11.21 -11.25 -22.89
N MET A 728 -12.39 -11.21 -23.52
CA MET A 728 -12.84 -12.24 -24.46
C MET A 728 -12.28 -11.99 -25.86
N SER A 729 -12.30 -10.75 -26.35
CA SER A 729 -11.93 -10.44 -27.74
C SER A 729 -10.43 -10.50 -28.07
N THR A 730 -9.56 -10.74 -27.08
CA THR A 730 -8.10 -10.75 -27.25
C THR A 730 -7.50 -12.14 -27.53
N ALA A 731 -8.31 -13.20 -27.48
CA ALA A 731 -7.90 -14.55 -27.88
C ALA A 731 -7.76 -14.68 -29.41
N ASP A 732 -8.81 -14.33 -30.15
CA ASP A 732 -8.96 -14.67 -31.58
C ASP A 732 -8.09 -13.84 -32.54
N VAL A 733 -7.56 -12.70 -32.10
CA VAL A 733 -6.84 -11.75 -32.98
C VAL A 733 -5.40 -12.18 -33.28
N LYS A 734 -4.84 -13.15 -32.54
CA LYS A 734 -3.41 -13.55 -32.63
C LYS A 734 -2.97 -14.19 -33.95
N HIS A 735 -3.89 -14.48 -34.88
CA HIS A 735 -3.58 -14.97 -36.23
C HIS A 735 -3.97 -14.00 -37.36
N GLY A 736 -4.38 -12.76 -37.04
CA GLY A 736 -4.56 -11.69 -38.01
C GLY A 736 -3.26 -10.91 -38.25
N SER A 737 -2.89 -10.69 -39.51
CA SER A 737 -1.71 -9.91 -39.89
C SER A 737 -1.72 -8.49 -39.31
N SER A 738 -0.61 -8.03 -38.73
CA SER A 738 -0.43 -6.65 -38.32
C SER A 738 -0.43 -5.72 -39.53
N MET A 739 -1.57 -5.08 -39.81
CA MET A 739 -1.64 -3.94 -40.73
C MET A 739 -1.37 -2.66 -39.95
N SER A 740 -0.34 -1.91 -40.38
CA SER A 740 -0.13 -0.53 -39.96
C SER A 740 -1.31 0.34 -40.43
N PHE A 741 -2.15 0.78 -39.49
CA PHE A 741 -3.24 1.71 -39.79
C PHE A 741 -2.65 3.09 -40.09
N THR A 742 -2.75 3.55 -41.34
CA THR A 742 -2.35 4.89 -41.76
C THR A 742 -3.57 5.82 -41.81
N SER A 743 -3.36 7.12 -41.62
CA SER A 743 -4.41 8.15 -41.74
C SER A 743 -5.18 8.07 -43.06
N GLN A 744 -4.49 7.76 -44.16
CA GLN A 744 -5.05 7.59 -45.50
C GLN A 744 -6.09 6.46 -45.58
N ALA A 745 -5.92 5.39 -44.79
CA ALA A 745 -6.89 4.29 -44.73
C ALA A 745 -8.21 4.72 -44.07
N ILE A 746 -8.17 5.68 -43.14
CA ILE A 746 -9.37 6.30 -42.55
C ILE A 746 -10.05 7.17 -43.59
N GLU A 747 -9.30 8.05 -44.27
CA GLU A 747 -9.87 8.92 -45.32
C GLU A 747 -10.53 8.13 -46.45
N HIS A 748 -9.90 7.06 -46.93
CA HIS A 748 -10.49 6.18 -47.93
C HIS A 748 -11.75 5.47 -47.40
N ALA A 749 -11.75 4.98 -46.16
CA ALA A 749 -12.91 4.28 -45.58
C ALA A 749 -14.13 5.19 -45.33
N PHE A 750 -13.91 6.48 -45.06
CA PHE A 750 -14.98 7.46 -44.84
C PHE A 750 -15.45 8.15 -46.14
N SER A 751 -14.76 7.95 -47.27
CA SER A 751 -15.04 8.63 -48.54
C SER A 751 -16.40 8.31 -49.20
N ASN A 752 -17.03 7.18 -48.87
CA ASN A 752 -18.28 6.72 -49.51
C ASN A 752 -19.25 6.03 -48.54
N LEU A 753 -19.49 6.68 -47.38
CA LEU A 753 -20.30 6.15 -46.29
C LEU A 753 -21.76 5.84 -46.66
N ALA A 754 -22.39 6.70 -47.46
CA ALA A 754 -23.80 6.57 -47.82
C ALA A 754 -24.09 5.41 -48.79
N ALA A 755 -23.13 4.99 -49.63
CA ALA A 755 -23.31 3.86 -50.55
C ALA A 755 -22.72 2.55 -50.03
N CYS A 756 -21.67 2.58 -49.20
CA CYS A 756 -21.07 1.37 -48.63
C CYS A 756 -20.50 1.58 -47.22
N PRO A 757 -21.30 1.34 -46.16
CA PRO A 757 -20.87 1.56 -44.76
C PRO A 757 -19.95 0.45 -44.22
N ALA A 758 -19.84 -0.69 -44.88
CA ALA A 758 -19.14 -1.87 -44.37
C ALA A 758 -17.63 -1.69 -44.12
N PRO A 759 -16.84 -1.02 -44.99
CA PRO A 759 -15.43 -0.76 -44.73
C PRO A 759 -15.20 0.11 -43.49
N ALA A 760 -15.99 1.18 -43.34
CA ALA A 760 -15.94 2.07 -42.18
C ALA A 760 -16.31 1.33 -40.88
N LEU A 761 -17.36 0.50 -40.89
CA LEU A 761 -17.75 -0.33 -39.74
C LEU A 761 -16.65 -1.33 -39.34
N LEU A 762 -16.02 -2.01 -40.30
CA LEU A 762 -14.91 -2.93 -40.03
C LEU A 762 -13.67 -2.21 -39.49
N LEU A 763 -13.34 -1.04 -40.04
CA LEU A 763 -12.24 -0.20 -39.57
C LEU A 763 -12.50 0.31 -38.15
N MET A 764 -13.67 0.87 -37.86
CA MET A 764 -14.00 1.38 -36.52
C MET A 764 -14.07 0.28 -35.46
N ARG A 765 -14.61 -0.91 -35.80
CA ARG A 765 -14.56 -2.08 -34.89
C ARG A 765 -13.12 -2.47 -34.54
N LYS A 766 -12.18 -2.38 -35.48
CA LYS A 766 -10.74 -2.60 -35.22
C LYS A 766 -10.13 -1.46 -34.39
N LEU A 767 -10.41 -0.19 -34.70
CA LEU A 767 -9.95 0.96 -33.90
C LEU A 767 -10.37 0.84 -32.43
N ARG A 768 -11.61 0.40 -32.16
CA ARG A 768 -12.13 0.16 -30.79
C ARG A 768 -11.32 -0.90 -30.01
N THR A 769 -10.64 -1.83 -30.69
CA THR A 769 -9.79 -2.85 -30.08
C THR A 769 -8.33 -2.43 -29.87
N LEU A 770 -7.89 -1.30 -30.44
CA LEU A 770 -6.52 -0.80 -30.26
C LEU A 770 -6.29 -0.23 -28.84
N PRO A 771 -5.05 -0.31 -28.32
CA PRO A 771 -4.69 0.37 -27.08
C PRO A 771 -4.72 1.90 -27.28
N PRO A 772 -5.09 2.70 -26.27
CA PRO A 772 -5.31 4.15 -26.47
C PRO A 772 -4.07 4.92 -26.96
N LYS A 773 -2.86 4.42 -26.67
CA LYS A 773 -1.59 5.01 -27.14
C LYS A 773 -1.46 5.03 -28.67
N THR A 774 -1.75 3.91 -29.34
CA THR A 774 -1.67 3.80 -30.81
C THR A 774 -2.91 4.37 -31.50
N LEU A 775 -3.99 4.63 -30.75
CA LEU A 775 -5.22 5.23 -31.27
C LEU A 775 -5.10 6.76 -31.43
N TRP A 776 -4.37 7.43 -30.52
CA TRP A 776 -4.27 8.90 -30.52
C TRP A 776 -3.66 9.53 -31.80
N PRO A 777 -2.58 9.00 -32.41
CA PRO A 777 -2.04 9.55 -33.67
C PRO A 777 -3.05 9.59 -34.82
N LEU A 778 -4.07 8.73 -34.79
CA LEU A 778 -5.13 8.65 -35.81
C LEU A 778 -6.29 9.62 -35.55
N ALA A 779 -6.34 10.28 -34.38
CA ALA A 779 -7.45 11.13 -33.95
C ALA A 779 -7.78 12.24 -34.96
N ASN A 780 -6.76 12.95 -35.48
CA ASN A 780 -6.98 14.07 -36.39
C ASN A 780 -7.64 13.64 -37.71
N ALA A 781 -7.17 12.53 -38.30
CA ALA A 781 -7.75 11.97 -39.52
C ALA A 781 -9.20 11.49 -39.29
N PHE A 782 -9.47 10.87 -38.14
CA PHE A 782 -10.81 10.42 -37.74
C PHE A 782 -11.79 11.59 -37.55
N ILE A 783 -11.39 12.61 -36.78
CA ILE A 783 -12.23 13.78 -36.45
C ILE A 783 -12.47 14.66 -37.68
N SER A 784 -11.51 14.77 -38.60
CA SER A 784 -11.67 15.57 -39.84
C SER A 784 -12.86 15.12 -40.70
N ARG A 785 -13.34 13.89 -40.52
CA ARG A 785 -14.47 13.29 -41.28
C ARG A 785 -15.79 13.28 -40.50
N PHE A 786 -15.86 13.93 -39.33
CA PHE A 786 -17.06 13.97 -38.47
C PHE A 786 -18.35 14.30 -39.25
N ARG A 787 -18.34 15.31 -40.15
CA ARG A 787 -19.53 15.74 -40.91
C ARG A 787 -20.10 14.66 -41.83
N SER A 788 -19.31 13.73 -42.34
CA SER A 788 -19.74 12.64 -43.25
C SER A 788 -20.64 11.57 -42.61
N ILE A 789 -20.96 11.75 -41.32
CA ILE A 789 -21.80 10.88 -40.50
C ILE A 789 -23.20 11.49 -40.30
N LEU A 790 -23.38 12.76 -40.70
CA LEU A 790 -24.60 13.55 -40.62
C LEU A 790 -25.42 13.55 -41.92
N ASP A 791 -25.03 12.74 -42.90
CA ASP A 791 -25.70 12.65 -44.20
C ASP A 791 -26.83 11.59 -44.13
N ASP A 792 -28.04 11.90 -44.67
CA ASP A 792 -29.27 11.10 -44.45
C ASP A 792 -29.18 9.61 -44.91
N GLY A 793 -28.14 9.24 -45.67
CA GLY A 793 -27.88 7.85 -46.10
C GLY A 793 -27.06 6.99 -45.12
N VAL A 794 -26.59 7.54 -43.99
CA VAL A 794 -25.67 6.83 -43.07
C VAL A 794 -26.44 5.98 -42.05
N PRO A 795 -26.23 4.64 -41.99
CA PRO A 795 -26.95 3.81 -41.02
C PRO A 795 -26.56 4.10 -39.57
N ARG A 796 -27.56 4.08 -38.67
CA ARG A 796 -27.41 4.31 -37.22
C ARG A 796 -26.27 3.53 -36.55
N GLN A 797 -26.00 2.28 -36.97
CA GLN A 797 -24.87 1.49 -36.44
C GLN A 797 -23.49 2.16 -36.69
N VAL A 798 -23.34 2.92 -37.76
CA VAL A 798 -22.11 3.70 -38.05
C VAL A 798 -21.96 4.82 -37.01
N GLN A 799 -23.04 5.56 -36.74
CA GLN A 799 -23.09 6.68 -35.81
C GLN A 799 -22.79 6.23 -34.37
N ASP A 800 -23.44 5.14 -33.90
CA ASP A 800 -23.19 4.56 -32.57
C ASP A 800 -21.77 3.96 -32.43
N MET A 801 -21.21 3.37 -33.50
CA MET A 801 -19.83 2.87 -33.50
C MET A 801 -18.81 4.03 -33.48
N TYR A 802 -19.10 5.13 -34.17
CA TYR A 802 -18.29 6.34 -34.13
C TYR A 802 -18.26 6.95 -32.73
N ARG A 803 -19.42 7.04 -32.04
CA ARG A 803 -19.48 7.48 -30.62
C ARG A 803 -18.58 6.62 -29.71
N GLN A 804 -18.54 5.31 -29.92
CA GLN A 804 -17.68 4.41 -29.13
C GLN A 804 -16.19 4.66 -29.36
N VAL A 805 -15.75 4.86 -30.61
CA VAL A 805 -14.35 5.20 -30.92
C VAL A 805 -14.00 6.61 -30.41
N TRP A 806 -14.93 7.56 -30.47
CA TRP A 806 -14.77 8.90 -29.89
C TRP A 806 -14.56 8.84 -28.37
N LEU A 807 -15.36 8.06 -27.64
CA LEU A 807 -15.18 7.86 -26.19
C LEU A 807 -13.83 7.21 -25.84
N ARG A 808 -13.32 6.31 -26.69
CA ARG A 808 -11.97 5.75 -26.54
C ARG A 808 -10.85 6.76 -26.80
N LEU A 809 -11.05 7.73 -27.69
CA LEU A 809 -10.13 8.88 -27.83
C LEU A 809 -10.21 9.82 -26.61
N ASN A 810 -11.41 9.99 -26.05
CA ASN A 810 -11.67 10.87 -24.90
C ASN A 810 -10.90 10.46 -23.64
N SER A 811 -10.59 9.16 -23.48
CA SER A 811 -9.77 8.69 -22.36
C SER A 811 -8.31 9.16 -22.38
N VAL A 812 -7.81 9.72 -23.49
CA VAL A 812 -6.39 10.07 -23.65
C VAL A 812 -6.13 11.56 -23.45
N PHE A 813 -6.51 12.40 -24.42
CA PHE A 813 -6.34 13.86 -24.42
C PHE A 813 -7.69 14.56 -24.62
N PRO A 814 -8.62 14.48 -23.66
CA PRO A 814 -10.00 14.96 -23.80
C PRO A 814 -10.10 16.42 -24.27
N ARG A 815 -9.36 17.36 -23.64
CA ARG A 815 -9.37 18.78 -24.04
C ARG A 815 -8.95 19.02 -25.49
N GLN A 816 -7.95 18.29 -25.99
CA GLN A 816 -7.53 18.40 -27.40
C GLN A 816 -8.60 17.82 -28.33
N LEU A 817 -9.15 16.64 -28.00
CA LEU A 817 -10.28 16.03 -28.72
C LEU A 817 -11.47 16.98 -28.81
N TRP A 818 -11.85 17.63 -27.72
CA TRP A 818 -12.96 18.59 -27.68
C TRP A 818 -12.69 19.80 -28.58
N VAL A 819 -11.50 20.39 -28.53
CA VAL A 819 -11.11 21.51 -29.43
C VAL A 819 -11.15 21.08 -30.91
N MET A 820 -10.61 19.91 -31.25
CA MET A 820 -10.60 19.39 -32.61
C MET A 820 -12.03 19.12 -33.13
N THR A 821 -12.90 18.59 -32.27
CA THR A 821 -14.28 18.24 -32.63
C THR A 821 -15.19 19.46 -32.74
N VAL A 822 -15.12 20.47 -31.85
CA VAL A 822 -15.88 21.73 -32.07
C VAL A 822 -15.50 22.36 -33.40
N ASN A 823 -14.19 22.42 -33.73
CA ASN A 823 -13.73 22.98 -35.01
C ASN A 823 -14.20 22.16 -36.23
N ALA A 824 -14.40 20.84 -36.12
CA ALA A 824 -14.92 20.00 -37.21
C ALA A 824 -16.45 20.10 -37.41
N ILE A 825 -17.22 20.32 -36.34
CA ILE A 825 -18.70 20.35 -36.38
C ILE A 825 -19.24 21.78 -36.61
N ARG A 826 -18.41 22.81 -36.42
CA ARG A 826 -18.73 24.22 -36.69
C ARG A 826 -19.21 24.43 -38.14
N LEU A 827 -20.22 25.28 -38.29
CA LEU A 827 -20.74 25.76 -39.57
C LEU A 827 -19.68 26.55 -40.35
N GLU A 828 -19.39 26.11 -41.57
CA GLU A 828 -18.81 26.97 -42.61
C GLU A 828 -19.91 27.85 -43.19
N LEU A 829 -20.11 29.02 -42.56
CA LEU A 829 -20.81 30.13 -43.22
C LEU A 829 -19.98 30.55 -44.44
N SER A 830 -20.58 30.51 -45.62
CA SER A 830 -19.93 30.68 -46.93
C SER A 830 -19.47 32.12 -47.23
N LEU A 831 -18.67 32.70 -46.36
CA LEU A 831 -18.12 34.07 -46.44
C LEU A 831 -16.77 34.10 -47.19
N SER A 832 -16.83 33.71 -48.47
CA SER A 832 -15.75 33.65 -49.47
C SER A 832 -14.53 32.77 -49.13
N GLU A 833 -13.88 32.24 -50.19
CA GLU A 833 -12.74 31.31 -50.09
C GLU A 833 -11.45 31.96 -49.54
N GLU A 834 -11.42 33.29 -49.42
CA GLU A 834 -10.23 34.06 -49.05
C GLU A 834 -9.97 34.16 -47.54
N CYS A 835 -10.98 33.88 -46.70
CA CYS A 835 -10.91 34.06 -45.24
C CYS A 835 -11.52 32.86 -44.48
N PRO A 836 -10.76 31.76 -44.24
CA PRO A 836 -11.24 30.66 -43.41
C PRO A 836 -11.55 31.16 -41.97
N PRO A 837 -12.63 30.68 -41.33
CA PRO A 837 -13.00 31.12 -39.99
C PRO A 837 -11.88 30.79 -38.98
N PRO A 838 -11.52 31.70 -38.06
CA PRO A 838 -10.41 31.48 -37.13
C PRO A 838 -10.69 30.27 -36.23
N THR A 839 -9.73 29.35 -36.17
CA THR A 839 -9.81 28.13 -35.36
C THR A 839 -10.04 28.48 -33.89
N LEU A 840 -11.06 27.87 -33.27
CA LEU A 840 -11.34 28.08 -31.85
C LEU A 840 -10.25 27.42 -31.02
N THR A 841 -9.61 28.22 -30.15
CA THR A 841 -8.63 27.76 -29.17
C THR A 841 -9.32 27.22 -27.92
N GLN A 842 -8.57 26.52 -27.06
CA GLN A 842 -9.08 26.09 -25.76
C GLN A 842 -9.64 27.27 -24.95
N ASP A 843 -8.93 28.40 -24.93
CA ASP A 843 -9.32 29.54 -24.10
C ASP A 843 -10.65 30.17 -24.58
N HIS A 844 -10.90 30.24 -25.89
CA HIS A 844 -12.18 30.71 -26.43
C HIS A 844 -13.36 29.84 -25.96
N LEU A 845 -13.17 28.51 -25.86
CA LEU A 845 -14.19 27.57 -25.38
C LEU A 845 -14.35 27.58 -23.84
N ILE A 846 -13.32 28.01 -23.11
CA ILE A 846 -13.39 28.22 -21.65
C ILE A 846 -14.14 29.52 -21.32
N PHE A 847 -13.92 30.59 -22.08
CA PHE A 847 -14.62 31.87 -21.87
C PHE A 847 -16.10 31.83 -22.32
N ASP A 848 -16.41 31.21 -23.47
CA ASP A 848 -17.78 31.05 -23.95
C ASP A 848 -18.07 29.61 -24.45
N PRO A 849 -18.45 28.69 -23.54
CA PRO A 849 -18.97 27.35 -23.86
C PRO A 849 -20.14 27.33 -24.86
N LEU A 850 -20.88 28.43 -25.10
CA LEU A 850 -21.97 28.45 -26.08
C LEU A 850 -21.48 28.22 -27.51
N HIS A 851 -20.19 28.39 -27.79
CA HIS A 851 -19.57 28.00 -29.06
C HIS A 851 -19.78 26.52 -29.43
N VAL A 852 -19.94 25.64 -28.43
CA VAL A 852 -20.23 24.21 -28.65
C VAL A 852 -21.57 23.99 -29.35
N LEU A 853 -22.55 24.89 -29.12
CA LEU A 853 -23.88 24.86 -29.73
C LEU A 853 -23.93 25.58 -31.10
N ARG A 854 -22.89 26.33 -31.49
CA ARG A 854 -22.79 27.02 -32.80
C ARG A 854 -22.32 26.05 -33.91
N CYS A 855 -23.05 24.94 -34.07
CA CYS A 855 -22.68 23.76 -34.86
C CYS A 855 -23.68 23.47 -36.00
N ASP A 856 -23.31 22.60 -36.97
CA ASP A 856 -24.18 22.15 -38.07
C ASP A 856 -25.55 21.65 -37.54
N LEU A 857 -26.66 22.25 -38.02
CA LEU A 857 -28.01 21.99 -37.52
C LEU A 857 -28.42 20.51 -37.62
N ARG A 858 -27.83 19.73 -38.54
CA ARG A 858 -28.09 18.29 -38.68
C ARG A 858 -27.68 17.49 -37.43
N VAL A 859 -26.76 18.02 -36.62
CA VAL A 859 -26.40 17.47 -35.30
C VAL A 859 -27.62 17.39 -34.39
N PHE A 860 -28.49 18.40 -34.43
CA PHE A 860 -29.71 18.48 -33.63
C PHE A 860 -30.84 17.56 -34.11
N ARG A 861 -30.54 16.68 -35.08
CA ARG A 861 -31.38 15.55 -35.51
C ARG A 861 -30.63 14.21 -35.56
N CYS A 862 -29.38 14.14 -35.08
CA CYS A 862 -28.57 12.90 -35.01
C CYS A 862 -28.27 12.51 -33.54
N PRO A 863 -29.04 11.58 -32.91
CA PRO A 863 -28.95 11.32 -31.47
C PRO A 863 -27.57 10.89 -30.93
N PRO A 864 -26.80 9.99 -31.59
CA PRO A 864 -25.46 9.61 -31.10
C PRO A 864 -24.45 10.76 -31.13
N VAL A 865 -24.63 11.72 -32.03
CA VAL A 865 -23.81 12.93 -32.13
C VAL A 865 -24.26 13.98 -31.12
N MET A 866 -25.57 14.18 -30.93
CA MET A 866 -26.11 15.06 -29.90
C MET A 866 -25.59 14.69 -28.51
N GLN A 867 -25.44 13.39 -28.21
CA GLN A 867 -24.81 12.92 -26.97
C GLN A 867 -23.34 13.38 -26.81
N ILE A 868 -22.55 13.39 -27.90
CA ILE A 868 -21.16 13.90 -27.89
C ILE A 868 -21.16 15.41 -27.60
N VAL A 869 -22.03 16.17 -28.27
CA VAL A 869 -22.14 17.64 -28.08
C VAL A 869 -22.61 18.00 -26.67
N VAL A 870 -23.60 17.30 -26.13
CA VAL A 870 -24.09 17.49 -24.75
C VAL A 870 -23.03 17.13 -23.72
N TYR A 871 -22.29 16.03 -23.90
CA TYR A 871 -21.16 15.68 -23.05
C TYR A 871 -20.06 16.76 -23.08
N MET A 872 -19.67 17.23 -24.28
CA MET A 872 -18.67 18.29 -24.42
C MET A 872 -19.13 19.61 -23.79
N LEU A 873 -20.39 19.99 -23.96
CA LEU A 873 -20.99 21.18 -23.36
C LEU A 873 -20.95 21.12 -21.83
N LYS A 874 -21.30 19.96 -21.23
CA LYS A 874 -21.18 19.70 -19.80
C LYS A 874 -19.73 19.86 -19.31
N ALA A 875 -18.76 19.37 -20.07
CA ALA A 875 -17.35 19.51 -19.75
C ALA A 875 -16.86 20.98 -19.83
N TRP A 876 -17.24 21.74 -20.87
CA TRP A 876 -16.83 23.13 -21.02
C TRP A 876 -17.50 24.08 -20.02
N LEU A 877 -18.76 23.84 -19.62
CA LEU A 877 -19.40 24.55 -18.51
C LEU A 877 -18.63 24.34 -17.19
N GLY A 878 -18.24 23.10 -16.89
CA GLY A 878 -17.37 22.79 -15.75
C GLY A 878 -16.01 23.50 -15.83
N ALA A 879 -15.41 23.56 -17.03
CA ALA A 879 -14.15 24.26 -17.25
C ALA A 879 -14.27 25.79 -17.04
N SER A 880 -15.34 26.41 -17.55
CA SER A 880 -15.67 27.84 -17.35
C SER A 880 -15.79 28.17 -15.86
N ARG A 881 -16.61 27.42 -15.12
CA ARG A 881 -16.82 27.59 -13.67
C ARG A 881 -15.52 27.51 -12.86
N THR A 882 -14.63 26.58 -13.20
CA THR A 882 -13.31 26.44 -12.55
C THR A 882 -12.34 27.55 -12.97
N HIS A 883 -12.32 27.94 -14.26
CA HIS A 883 -11.50 29.05 -14.74
C HIS A 883 -11.87 30.38 -14.05
N LEU A 884 -13.15 30.71 -14.00
CA LEU A 884 -13.66 31.92 -13.33
C LEU A 884 -13.29 31.94 -11.83
N SER A 885 -13.40 30.80 -11.15
CA SER A 885 -13.04 30.67 -9.74
C SER A 885 -11.53 30.79 -9.51
N ARG A 886 -10.70 30.24 -10.41
CA ARG A 886 -9.24 30.43 -10.39
C ARG A 886 -8.85 31.89 -10.66
N HIS A 887 -9.46 32.53 -11.66
CA HIS A 887 -9.16 33.92 -12.04
C HIS A 887 -9.42 34.91 -10.89
N LEU A 888 -10.42 34.65 -10.05
CA LEU A 888 -10.68 35.42 -8.84
C LEU A 888 -9.56 35.23 -7.78
N LEU A 889 -9.10 34.00 -7.57
CA LEU A 889 -7.99 33.68 -6.65
C LEU A 889 -6.63 34.22 -7.12
N GLU A 890 -6.37 34.24 -8.42
CA GLU A 890 -5.13 34.79 -9.00
C GLU A 890 -5.08 36.33 -8.99
N LYS A 891 -6.25 36.99 -8.92
CA LYS A 891 -6.36 38.47 -8.92
C LYS A 891 -7.25 38.96 -7.76
N PRO A 892 -6.83 38.81 -6.49
CA PRO A 892 -7.57 39.30 -5.33
C PRO A 892 -7.47 40.83 -5.18
N LEU A 893 -8.48 41.48 -4.58
CA LEU A 893 -8.39 42.91 -4.26
C LEU A 893 -7.50 43.15 -3.04
N ILE A 894 -6.56 44.10 -3.13
CA ILE A 894 -5.60 44.42 -2.07
C ILE A 894 -5.42 45.94 -1.92
N GLY A 895 -5.71 46.45 -0.73
CA GLY A 895 -5.46 47.85 -0.34
C GLY A 895 -6.36 48.90 -1.01
N PRO A 896 -6.16 50.19 -0.72
CA PRO A 896 -7.00 51.30 -1.19
C PRO A 896 -6.76 51.68 -2.67
N VAL A 897 -6.33 50.73 -3.52
CA VAL A 897 -6.03 50.95 -4.95
C VAL A 897 -7.26 50.64 -5.84
N ALA A 898 -8.44 50.51 -5.25
CA ALA A 898 -9.73 50.36 -5.95
C ALA A 898 -10.08 51.55 -6.89
N SER A 899 -9.29 52.62 -6.87
CA SER A 899 -9.58 53.91 -7.53
C SER A 899 -8.71 54.26 -8.75
N GLN A 900 -7.59 53.57 -9.02
CA GLN A 900 -6.59 54.04 -10.01
C GLN A 900 -6.01 52.93 -10.92
N GLY A 901 -6.75 51.84 -11.17
CA GLY A 901 -6.42 50.86 -12.21
C GLY A 901 -7.05 51.21 -13.57
N PRO A 902 -6.29 51.32 -14.68
CA PRO A 902 -6.84 51.54 -16.02
C PRO A 902 -7.52 50.26 -16.53
N GLY A 903 -8.78 50.09 -16.14
CA GLY A 903 -9.57 48.88 -16.39
C GLY A 903 -10.69 48.62 -15.38
N ASN A 904 -10.79 49.42 -14.30
CA ASN A 904 -11.88 49.29 -13.32
C ASN A 904 -13.24 49.67 -13.95
N LEU A 905 -14.06 48.65 -14.23
CA LEU A 905 -15.50 48.81 -14.35
C LEU A 905 -16.05 49.41 -13.04
N ALA A 906 -16.95 50.37 -13.15
CA ALA A 906 -17.35 51.21 -12.02
C ALA A 906 -18.07 50.42 -10.90
N GLY A 907 -17.74 50.76 -9.65
CA GLY A 907 -18.55 50.42 -8.46
C GLY A 907 -18.07 49.24 -7.61
N ILE A 908 -17.23 48.34 -8.13
CA ILE A 908 -16.81 47.15 -7.37
C ILE A 908 -15.79 47.53 -6.28
N SER A 909 -16.17 47.31 -5.03
CA SER A 909 -15.48 47.64 -3.79
C SER A 909 -14.89 46.44 -3.04
N CYS A 910 -15.48 45.24 -3.21
CA CYS A 910 -15.24 44.08 -2.35
C CYS A 910 -15.01 42.77 -3.13
N ASP A 911 -14.24 41.83 -2.55
CA ASP A 911 -14.10 40.46 -3.09
C ASP A 911 -15.46 39.71 -3.07
N SER A 912 -16.40 40.05 -2.16
CA SER A 912 -17.76 39.45 -2.11
C SER A 912 -18.56 39.75 -3.37
N GLU A 913 -18.63 41.03 -3.75
CA GLU A 913 -19.35 41.49 -4.95
C GLU A 913 -18.81 40.82 -6.22
N ARG A 914 -17.51 40.47 -6.25
CA ARG A 914 -16.89 39.74 -7.36
C ARG A 914 -17.26 38.26 -7.38
N GLU A 915 -17.45 37.63 -6.23
CA GLU A 915 -17.96 36.26 -6.13
C GLU A 915 -19.46 36.22 -6.49
N GLU A 916 -20.24 37.22 -6.09
CA GLU A 916 -21.65 37.40 -6.49
C GLU A 916 -21.79 37.63 -8.01
N LEU A 917 -20.97 38.50 -8.60
CA LEU A 917 -20.93 38.68 -10.06
C LEU A 917 -20.51 37.40 -10.79
N LYS A 918 -19.62 36.59 -10.20
CA LYS A 918 -19.22 35.29 -10.75
C LYS A 918 -20.38 34.29 -10.73
N THR A 919 -21.13 34.18 -9.62
CA THR A 919 -22.29 33.27 -9.55
C THR A 919 -23.41 33.72 -10.48
N ALA A 920 -23.67 35.03 -10.60
CA ALA A 920 -24.63 35.59 -11.56
C ALA A 920 -24.24 35.30 -13.02
N LEU A 921 -22.95 35.42 -13.37
CA LEU A 921 -22.45 35.09 -14.71
C LEU A 921 -22.61 33.60 -15.03
N ILE A 922 -22.28 32.71 -14.09
CA ILE A 922 -22.44 31.25 -14.26
C ILE A 922 -23.92 30.90 -14.43
N ALA A 923 -24.81 31.41 -13.57
CA ALA A 923 -26.25 31.14 -13.68
C ALA A 923 -26.87 31.72 -14.98
N THR A 924 -26.36 32.85 -15.48
CA THR A 924 -26.76 33.41 -16.78
C THR A 924 -26.28 32.53 -17.94
N GLN A 925 -25.04 32.03 -17.88
CA GLN A 925 -24.48 31.12 -18.90
C GLN A 925 -25.18 29.75 -18.92
N GLU A 926 -25.43 29.16 -17.76
CA GLU A 926 -26.14 27.89 -17.63
C GLU A 926 -27.63 28.01 -18.02
N SER A 927 -28.31 29.11 -17.67
CA SER A 927 -29.71 29.33 -18.13
C SER A 927 -29.80 29.60 -19.64
N ALA A 928 -28.85 30.34 -20.23
CA ALA A 928 -28.77 30.48 -21.69
C ALA A 928 -28.57 29.12 -22.40
N VAL A 929 -27.76 28.22 -21.84
CA VAL A 929 -27.66 26.83 -22.32
C VAL A 929 -29.01 26.11 -22.24
N VAL A 930 -29.70 26.20 -21.11
CA VAL A 930 -31.02 25.55 -20.94
C VAL A 930 -32.02 26.05 -21.99
N GLN A 931 -32.08 27.36 -22.25
CA GLN A 931 -32.98 27.94 -23.26
C GLN A 931 -32.68 27.42 -24.67
N ILE A 932 -31.43 27.51 -25.14
CA ILE A 932 -31.05 27.05 -26.49
C ILE A 932 -31.33 25.54 -26.66
N VAL A 933 -31.07 24.74 -25.62
CA VAL A 933 -31.26 23.29 -25.65
C VAL A 933 -32.75 22.90 -25.53
N LEU A 934 -33.60 23.75 -24.94
CA LEU A 934 -35.05 23.65 -25.01
C LEU A 934 -35.57 24.01 -26.42
N GLU A 935 -35.08 25.09 -27.04
CA GLU A 935 -35.44 25.47 -28.41
C GLU A 935 -35.12 24.37 -29.44
N ILE A 936 -33.99 23.67 -29.28
CA ILE A 936 -33.58 22.51 -30.10
C ILE A 936 -34.63 21.37 -30.10
N CYS A 937 -35.46 21.26 -29.05
CA CYS A 937 -36.50 20.23 -28.94
C CYS A 937 -37.76 20.50 -29.78
N LEU A 938 -37.94 21.73 -30.27
CA LEU A 938 -39.10 22.13 -31.07
C LEU A 938 -39.17 21.35 -32.39
N GLU A 939 -40.40 21.12 -32.86
CA GLU A 939 -40.71 20.49 -34.15
C GLU A 939 -40.54 21.51 -35.29
N THR A 940 -39.83 21.13 -36.34
CA THR A 940 -39.75 21.89 -37.60
C THR A 940 -40.71 21.32 -38.64
N GLU A 941 -40.99 22.06 -39.73
CA GLU A 941 -41.84 21.56 -40.81
C GLU A 941 -41.22 20.35 -41.56
N GLU A 942 -39.89 20.15 -41.48
CA GLU A 942 -39.20 19.00 -42.07
C GLU A 942 -39.38 17.70 -41.25
N ASP A 943 -39.51 17.82 -39.92
CA ASP A 943 -39.63 16.66 -39.02
C ASP A 943 -40.96 15.91 -39.22
N LYS A 944 -42.03 16.64 -39.60
CA LYS A 944 -43.41 16.13 -39.70
C LYS A 944 -43.62 15.09 -40.82
N GLY A 945 -42.70 14.99 -41.77
CA GLY A 945 -42.89 14.22 -43.01
C GLY A 945 -42.29 12.81 -43.04
N THR A 946 -41.47 12.41 -42.05
CA THR A 946 -40.61 11.21 -42.17
C THR A 946 -40.37 10.48 -40.85
N GLN A 947 -39.56 9.41 -40.86
CA GLN A 947 -39.15 8.64 -39.68
C GLN A 947 -38.35 9.45 -38.63
N LYS A 948 -37.97 10.71 -38.93
CA LYS A 948 -37.26 11.62 -38.03
C LYS A 948 -37.94 11.85 -36.68
N LEU A 949 -39.26 11.60 -36.57
CA LEU A 949 -40.02 11.64 -35.31
C LEU A 949 -39.40 10.77 -34.18
N SER A 950 -38.86 9.59 -34.47
CA SER A 950 -38.19 8.78 -33.43
C SER A 950 -36.83 9.37 -33.00
N GLU A 951 -36.09 9.96 -33.93
CA GLU A 951 -34.79 10.57 -33.66
C GLU A 951 -34.95 11.87 -32.87
N GLN A 952 -35.93 12.70 -33.24
CA GLN A 952 -36.33 13.86 -32.45
C GLN A 952 -36.77 13.45 -31.04
N ARG A 953 -37.52 12.34 -30.89
CA ARG A 953 -37.93 11.87 -29.56
C ARG A 953 -36.76 11.35 -28.71
N GLU A 954 -35.77 10.69 -29.32
CA GLU A 954 -34.51 10.36 -28.65
C GLU A 954 -33.78 11.64 -28.20
N ILE A 955 -33.69 12.66 -29.05
CA ILE A 955 -33.04 13.94 -28.73
C ILE A 955 -33.77 14.69 -27.61
N GLN A 956 -35.10 14.74 -27.64
CA GLN A 956 -35.92 15.23 -26.53
C GLN A 956 -35.60 14.47 -25.23
N SER A 957 -35.45 13.14 -25.27
CA SER A 957 -35.08 12.33 -24.10
C SER A 957 -33.65 12.59 -23.61
N ILE A 958 -32.68 12.81 -24.52
CA ILE A 958 -31.30 13.17 -24.19
C ILE A 958 -31.26 14.55 -23.53
N VAL A 959 -31.99 15.52 -24.07
CA VAL A 959 -32.14 16.87 -23.51
C VAL A 959 -32.80 16.83 -22.14
N CYS A 960 -33.94 16.16 -21.98
CA CYS A 960 -34.60 16.05 -20.68
C CYS A 960 -33.70 15.38 -19.63
N SER A 961 -32.91 14.37 -20.02
CA SER A 961 -31.92 13.74 -19.14
C SER A 961 -30.80 14.71 -18.73
N PHE A 962 -30.29 15.52 -19.66
CA PHE A 962 -29.28 16.55 -19.38
C PHE A 962 -29.81 17.66 -18.47
N LEU A 963 -30.99 18.20 -18.77
CA LEU A 963 -31.66 19.21 -17.96
C LEU A 963 -31.97 18.69 -16.56
N HIS A 964 -32.42 17.43 -16.42
CA HIS A 964 -32.62 16.78 -15.13
C HIS A 964 -31.34 16.76 -14.28
N GLN A 965 -30.19 16.45 -14.88
CA GLN A 965 -28.90 16.45 -14.19
C GLN A 965 -28.44 17.86 -13.80
N LEU A 966 -28.63 18.87 -14.66
CA LEU A 966 -28.36 20.28 -14.31
C LEU A 966 -29.24 20.75 -13.15
N PHE A 967 -30.53 20.42 -13.18
CA PHE A 967 -31.51 20.80 -12.15
C PHE A 967 -31.31 20.09 -10.81
N ILE A 968 -30.63 18.94 -10.78
CA ILE A 968 -30.13 18.31 -9.54
C ILE A 968 -28.85 19.01 -9.05
N ALA A 969 -27.97 19.44 -9.95
CA ALA A 969 -26.70 20.07 -9.61
C ALA A 969 -26.84 21.51 -9.09
N ASP A 970 -27.80 22.29 -9.60
CA ASP A 970 -28.24 23.55 -9.01
C ASP A 970 -29.78 23.72 -9.10
N PRO A 971 -30.52 23.68 -7.97
CA PRO A 971 -31.96 23.94 -7.97
C PRO A 971 -32.32 25.40 -8.27
N ASN A 972 -31.40 26.36 -8.09
CA ASN A 972 -31.65 27.77 -8.37
C ASN A 972 -31.76 28.05 -9.88
N LEU A 973 -31.02 27.30 -10.70
CA LEU A 973 -31.13 27.31 -12.15
C LEU A 973 -32.54 26.97 -12.62
N VAL A 974 -33.22 26.03 -11.94
CA VAL A 974 -34.63 25.68 -12.21
C VAL A 974 -35.52 26.91 -12.03
N LYS A 975 -35.36 27.64 -10.92
CA LYS A 975 -36.11 28.86 -10.66
C LYS A 975 -35.81 29.94 -11.71
N LEU A 976 -34.54 30.18 -12.01
CA LEU A 976 -34.13 31.21 -12.98
C LEU A 976 -34.73 30.98 -14.37
N VAL A 977 -34.66 29.75 -14.90
CA VAL A 977 -35.22 29.40 -16.22
C VAL A 977 -36.74 29.57 -16.25
N HIS A 978 -37.45 29.18 -15.19
CA HIS A 978 -38.91 29.35 -15.13
C HIS A 978 -39.37 30.79 -14.85
N PHE A 979 -38.50 31.65 -14.32
CA PHE A 979 -38.72 33.10 -14.21
C PHE A 979 -38.38 33.86 -15.52
N GLN A 980 -37.53 33.29 -16.37
CA GLN A 980 -37.32 33.74 -17.76
C GLN A 980 -38.51 33.32 -18.65
N GLY A 981 -39.01 32.09 -18.48
CA GLY A 981 -40.04 31.47 -19.31
C GLY A 981 -39.46 30.78 -20.56
N TYR A 982 -40.28 29.98 -21.24
CA TYR A 982 -39.98 29.31 -22.51
C TYR A 982 -41.28 28.94 -23.25
N PRO A 983 -41.25 28.56 -24.55
CA PRO A 983 -42.45 28.28 -25.33
C PRO A 983 -43.36 27.21 -24.70
N SER A 984 -44.67 27.51 -24.58
CA SER A 984 -45.64 26.66 -23.88
C SER A 984 -45.83 25.27 -24.50
N ALA A 985 -45.49 25.09 -25.79
CA ALA A 985 -45.44 23.79 -26.46
C ALA A 985 -44.45 22.80 -25.81
N LEU A 986 -43.42 23.29 -25.12
CA LEU A 986 -42.42 22.46 -24.43
C LEU A 986 -42.85 22.05 -23.02
N LEU A 987 -43.84 22.70 -22.40
CA LEU A 987 -44.32 22.36 -21.05
C LEU A 987 -44.75 20.89 -20.85
N PRO A 988 -45.52 20.24 -21.75
CA PRO A 988 -45.83 18.82 -21.61
C PRO A 988 -44.57 17.94 -21.75
N LEU A 989 -43.58 18.35 -22.55
CA LEU A 989 -42.31 17.63 -22.66
C LEU A 989 -41.46 17.77 -21.38
N THR A 990 -41.27 18.98 -20.87
CA THR A 990 -40.43 19.22 -19.69
C THR A 990 -41.03 18.58 -18.45
N THR A 991 -42.33 18.77 -18.19
CA THR A 991 -42.99 18.25 -16.98
C THR A 991 -43.05 16.71 -16.92
N GLN A 992 -43.18 16.03 -18.07
CA GLN A 992 -43.16 14.56 -18.14
C GLN A 992 -41.75 13.98 -18.26
N GLY A 993 -40.85 14.63 -19.00
CA GLY A 993 -39.51 14.13 -19.30
C GLY A 993 -38.45 14.41 -18.23
N ILE A 994 -38.67 15.39 -17.35
CA ILE A 994 -37.69 15.84 -16.34
C ILE A 994 -38.23 15.55 -14.93
N PRO A 995 -37.82 14.45 -14.26
CA PRO A 995 -38.39 14.04 -12.98
C PRO A 995 -38.20 15.05 -11.82
N SER A 996 -37.19 15.93 -11.91
CA SER A 996 -36.94 16.98 -10.90
C SER A 996 -37.92 18.16 -10.96
N MET A 997 -38.81 18.24 -11.97
CA MET A 997 -39.74 19.37 -12.16
C MET A 997 -40.74 19.60 -11.01
N HIS A 998 -40.94 18.60 -10.13
CA HIS A 998 -41.77 18.77 -8.94
C HIS A 998 -41.27 19.87 -7.98
N ILE A 999 -39.98 20.21 -8.02
CA ILE A 999 -39.39 21.31 -7.22
C ILE A 999 -39.95 22.69 -7.58
N CYS A 1000 -40.54 22.86 -8.78
CA CYS A 1000 -41.14 24.12 -9.19
C CYS A 1000 -42.31 24.54 -8.27
N LEU A 1001 -42.99 23.58 -7.62
CA LEU A 1001 -44.07 23.84 -6.67
C LEU A 1001 -43.64 24.68 -5.45
N ASP A 1002 -42.34 24.81 -5.19
CA ASP A 1002 -41.78 25.61 -4.10
C ASP A 1002 -41.75 27.11 -4.42
N PHE A 1003 -41.44 27.48 -5.67
CA PHE A 1003 -41.31 28.88 -6.09
C PHE A 1003 -42.45 29.38 -6.99
N LEU A 1004 -43.34 28.49 -7.47
CA LEU A 1004 -44.49 28.89 -8.29
C LEU A 1004 -45.42 29.93 -7.64
N PRO A 1005 -45.68 29.93 -6.31
CA PRO A 1005 -46.36 31.04 -5.65
C PRO A 1005 -45.67 32.41 -5.80
N GLU A 1006 -44.33 32.43 -5.83
CA GLU A 1006 -43.52 33.64 -6.03
C GLU A 1006 -43.55 34.12 -7.49
N LEU A 1007 -43.69 33.19 -8.45
CA LEU A 1007 -43.87 33.50 -9.87
C LEU A 1007 -45.30 34.02 -10.17
N LEU A 1008 -46.32 33.49 -9.50
CA LEU A 1008 -47.69 34.03 -9.53
C LEU A 1008 -47.76 35.46 -8.93
N ALA A 1009 -46.95 35.73 -7.89
CA ALA A 1009 -46.93 37.01 -7.20
C ALA A 1009 -46.14 38.13 -7.93
N GLN A 1010 -45.63 37.89 -9.14
CA GLN A 1010 -44.91 38.89 -9.92
C GLN A 1010 -45.82 40.09 -10.30
N PRO A 1011 -45.25 41.31 -10.42
CA PRO A 1011 -46.04 42.53 -10.58
C PRO A 1011 -46.82 42.59 -11.91
N ILE A 1012 -48.14 42.70 -11.77
CA ILE A 1012 -49.14 42.71 -12.86
C ILE A 1012 -48.89 43.81 -13.91
N LEU A 1013 -48.24 44.91 -13.51
CA LEU A 1013 -48.15 46.16 -14.27
C LEU A 1013 -47.05 46.15 -15.36
N SER A 1014 -46.22 45.11 -15.45
CA SER A 1014 -45.16 45.04 -16.45
C SER A 1014 -45.13 43.78 -17.32
N ASP A 1015 -45.69 42.64 -16.87
CA ASP A 1015 -45.50 41.38 -17.59
C ASP A 1015 -46.59 40.31 -17.27
N LEU A 1016 -47.74 40.38 -17.95
CA LEU A 1016 -48.83 39.39 -17.81
C LEU A 1016 -48.39 37.97 -18.25
N SER A 1017 -47.37 37.90 -19.11
CA SER A 1017 -46.81 36.66 -19.68
C SER A 1017 -46.36 35.65 -18.62
N LYS A 1018 -45.75 36.13 -17.53
CA LYS A 1018 -45.14 35.29 -16.48
C LYS A 1018 -46.19 34.66 -15.57
N GLN A 1019 -47.26 35.40 -15.27
CA GLN A 1019 -48.40 34.86 -14.53
C GLN A 1019 -49.13 33.79 -15.35
N LEU A 1020 -49.32 34.02 -16.66
CA LEU A 1020 -49.89 33.02 -17.56
C LEU A 1020 -49.01 31.76 -17.64
N PHE A 1021 -47.70 31.90 -17.85
CA PHE A 1021 -46.75 30.78 -17.87
C PHE A 1021 -46.76 29.99 -16.55
N ALA A 1022 -46.85 30.68 -15.40
CA ALA A 1022 -46.99 30.02 -14.10
C ALA A 1022 -48.28 29.20 -13.99
N VAL A 1023 -49.43 29.75 -14.42
CA VAL A 1023 -50.73 29.06 -14.42
C VAL A 1023 -50.70 27.83 -15.34
N ASP A 1024 -50.14 27.96 -16.56
CA ASP A 1024 -49.96 26.83 -17.48
C ASP A 1024 -49.06 25.74 -16.85
N LEU A 1025 -47.90 26.11 -16.31
CA LEU A 1025 -46.97 25.18 -15.67
C LEU A 1025 -47.56 24.49 -14.43
N ILE A 1026 -48.28 25.21 -13.57
CA ILE A 1026 -49.03 24.64 -12.43
C ILE A 1026 -50.02 23.59 -12.93
N SER A 1027 -50.72 23.85 -14.04
CA SER A 1027 -51.72 22.93 -14.56
C SER A 1027 -51.14 21.63 -15.12
N TYR A 1028 -49.95 21.67 -15.74
CA TYR A 1028 -49.24 20.46 -16.18
C TYR A 1028 -48.61 19.72 -15.00
N LEU A 1029 -48.01 20.42 -14.04
CA LEU A 1029 -47.48 19.82 -12.82
C LEU A 1029 -48.57 19.17 -11.96
N SER A 1030 -49.78 19.75 -11.92
CA SER A 1030 -50.92 19.17 -11.19
C SER A 1030 -51.39 17.85 -11.80
N LEU A 1031 -51.38 17.73 -13.13
CA LEU A 1031 -51.68 16.47 -13.83
C LEU A 1031 -50.61 15.40 -13.58
N GLN A 1032 -49.33 15.78 -13.53
CA GLN A 1032 -48.21 14.84 -13.39
C GLN A 1032 -47.93 14.47 -11.92
N TYR A 1033 -48.18 15.37 -10.98
CA TYR A 1033 -47.80 15.25 -9.56
C TYR A 1033 -49.00 15.62 -8.66
N ALA A 1034 -49.95 14.69 -8.50
CA ALA A 1034 -51.13 14.83 -7.65
C ALA A 1034 -50.78 14.81 -6.14
N LEU A 1035 -50.10 15.86 -5.67
CA LEU A 1035 -49.60 16.02 -4.30
C LEU A 1035 -50.40 17.09 -3.54
N PRO A 1036 -50.55 17.00 -2.20
CA PRO A 1036 -51.22 18.04 -1.41
C PRO A 1036 -50.60 19.43 -1.56
N LYS A 1037 -49.28 19.51 -1.78
CA LYS A 1037 -48.59 20.77 -2.10
C LYS A 1037 -49.02 21.33 -3.47
N SER A 1038 -49.16 20.47 -4.48
CA SER A 1038 -49.66 20.87 -5.80
C SER A 1038 -51.13 21.29 -5.75
N PHE A 1039 -51.97 20.62 -4.94
CA PHE A 1039 -53.35 21.05 -4.69
C PHE A 1039 -53.40 22.47 -4.11
N ASN A 1040 -52.60 22.76 -3.08
CA ASN A 1040 -52.54 24.09 -2.46
C ASN A 1040 -52.06 25.17 -3.44
N VAL A 1041 -51.05 24.87 -4.28
CA VAL A 1041 -50.55 25.80 -5.31
C VAL A 1041 -51.57 26.00 -6.44
N ALA A 1042 -52.28 24.94 -6.85
CA ALA A 1042 -53.35 25.05 -7.84
C ALA A 1042 -54.55 25.85 -7.31
N ARG A 1043 -54.94 25.65 -6.04
CA ARG A 1043 -55.97 26.47 -5.38
C ARG A 1043 -55.55 27.94 -5.28
N LEU A 1044 -54.28 28.20 -4.98
CA LEU A 1044 -53.74 29.56 -5.01
C LEU A 1044 -53.83 30.19 -6.41
N ALA A 1045 -53.53 29.44 -7.47
CA ALA A 1045 -53.64 29.90 -8.86
C ALA A 1045 -55.09 30.22 -9.26
N VAL A 1046 -56.08 29.40 -8.87
CA VAL A 1046 -57.50 29.70 -9.09
C VAL A 1046 -57.92 30.96 -8.32
N ASN A 1047 -57.48 31.10 -7.07
CA ASN A 1047 -57.75 32.28 -6.24
C ASN A 1047 -57.11 33.56 -6.83
N THR A 1048 -55.87 33.51 -7.34
CA THR A 1048 -55.24 34.68 -7.96
C THR A 1048 -55.91 35.06 -9.28
N LEU A 1049 -56.32 34.10 -10.12
CA LEU A 1049 -57.12 34.38 -11.31
C LEU A 1049 -58.46 35.04 -10.94
N SER A 1050 -59.09 34.62 -9.85
CA SER A 1050 -60.35 35.19 -9.35
C SER A 1050 -60.19 36.61 -8.78
N THR A 1051 -59.06 36.94 -8.14
CA THR A 1051 -58.80 38.32 -7.68
C THR A 1051 -58.33 39.24 -8.81
N LEU A 1052 -57.53 38.74 -9.75
CA LEU A 1052 -57.14 39.48 -10.95
C LEU A 1052 -58.36 39.92 -11.79
N LEU A 1053 -59.48 39.18 -11.75
CA LEU A 1053 -60.68 39.46 -12.52
C LEU A 1053 -61.36 40.79 -12.12
N SER A 1054 -61.22 41.20 -10.85
CA SER A 1054 -61.73 42.49 -10.37
C SER A 1054 -60.76 43.65 -10.60
N VAL A 1055 -59.45 43.38 -10.68
CA VAL A 1055 -58.38 44.39 -10.74
C VAL A 1055 -57.96 44.73 -12.18
N LEU A 1056 -57.95 43.76 -13.09
CA LEU A 1056 -57.44 43.95 -14.46
C LEU A 1056 -58.36 44.83 -15.33
N PRO A 1057 -57.81 45.69 -16.22
CA PRO A 1057 -58.57 46.37 -17.27
C PRO A 1057 -58.97 45.42 -18.41
N THR A 1058 -59.97 45.80 -19.21
CA THR A 1058 -60.58 44.95 -20.26
C THR A 1058 -59.57 44.27 -21.20
N GLN A 1059 -58.51 44.97 -21.63
CA GLN A 1059 -57.50 44.40 -22.53
C GLN A 1059 -56.65 43.29 -21.87
N GLY A 1060 -56.18 43.52 -20.64
CA GLY A 1060 -55.43 42.51 -19.88
C GLY A 1060 -56.27 41.27 -19.52
N ARG A 1061 -57.61 41.41 -19.41
CA ARG A 1061 -58.52 40.26 -19.24
C ARG A 1061 -58.50 39.35 -20.46
N THR A 1062 -58.48 39.89 -21.69
CA THR A 1062 -58.39 39.08 -22.91
C THR A 1062 -57.04 38.37 -23.05
N GLU A 1063 -55.96 38.96 -22.58
CA GLU A 1063 -54.61 38.41 -22.66
C GLU A 1063 -54.36 37.29 -21.62
N ILE A 1064 -54.87 37.42 -20.39
CA ILE A 1064 -54.71 36.39 -19.33
C ILE A 1064 -55.74 35.25 -19.46
N TYR A 1065 -57.03 35.54 -19.67
CA TYR A 1065 -58.05 34.50 -19.51
C TYR A 1065 -58.17 33.58 -20.72
N LEU A 1066 -58.09 34.11 -21.95
CA LEU A 1066 -58.22 33.27 -23.15
C LEU A 1066 -57.21 32.10 -23.18
N PRO A 1067 -55.92 32.28 -22.87
CA PRO A 1067 -54.95 31.18 -22.90
C PRO A 1067 -54.92 30.35 -21.60
N SER A 1068 -55.43 30.85 -20.47
CA SER A 1068 -55.48 30.10 -19.20
C SER A 1068 -56.73 29.22 -19.03
N LEU A 1069 -57.75 29.36 -19.87
CA LEU A 1069 -58.93 28.47 -19.88
C LEU A 1069 -58.56 26.97 -19.99
N PRO A 1070 -57.68 26.53 -20.91
CA PRO A 1070 -57.16 25.16 -20.93
C PRO A 1070 -56.42 24.74 -19.65
N ALA A 1071 -55.74 25.67 -18.96
CA ALA A 1071 -55.06 25.39 -17.70
C ALA A 1071 -56.05 25.08 -16.57
N LEU A 1072 -57.17 25.82 -16.50
CA LEU A 1072 -58.26 25.54 -15.56
C LEU A 1072 -58.89 24.16 -15.80
N VAL A 1073 -59.04 23.73 -17.07
CA VAL A 1073 -59.49 22.36 -17.39
C VAL A 1073 -58.52 21.32 -16.84
N ARG A 1074 -57.21 21.51 -17.05
CA ARG A 1074 -56.17 20.57 -16.59
C ARG A 1074 -56.12 20.50 -15.05
N ILE A 1075 -56.24 21.64 -14.36
CA ILE A 1075 -56.36 21.71 -12.89
C ILE A 1075 -57.61 20.96 -12.40
N ALA A 1076 -58.78 21.20 -13.01
CA ALA A 1076 -60.02 20.55 -12.62
C ALA A 1076 -60.00 19.01 -12.82
N THR A 1077 -59.27 18.52 -13.83
CA THR A 1077 -59.03 17.07 -14.00
C THR A 1077 -58.03 16.47 -13.03
N ALA A 1078 -57.07 17.26 -12.53
CA ALA A 1078 -56.14 16.80 -11.49
C ALA A 1078 -56.77 16.81 -10.10
N PHE A 1079 -57.59 17.82 -9.80
CA PHE A 1079 -58.15 18.07 -8.48
C PHE A 1079 -59.67 18.33 -8.53
N PRO A 1080 -60.49 17.26 -8.51
CA PRO A 1080 -61.95 17.37 -8.46
C PRO A 1080 -62.52 18.32 -7.39
N PRO A 1081 -61.93 18.48 -6.18
CA PRO A 1081 -62.47 19.44 -5.19
C PRO A 1081 -62.37 20.92 -5.59
N LEU A 1082 -61.57 21.29 -6.60
CA LEU A 1082 -61.50 22.67 -7.11
C LEU A 1082 -62.53 22.95 -8.21
N LEU A 1083 -63.34 21.96 -8.60
CA LEU A 1083 -64.31 22.08 -9.69
C LEU A 1083 -65.38 23.14 -9.42
N GLU A 1084 -65.85 23.27 -8.17
CA GLU A 1084 -66.88 24.25 -7.80
C GLU A 1084 -66.31 25.69 -7.78
N ASP A 1085 -65.12 25.88 -7.20
CA ASP A 1085 -64.37 27.15 -7.25
C ASP A 1085 -64.17 27.62 -8.71
N ILE A 1086 -63.74 26.70 -9.60
CA ILE A 1086 -63.50 26.98 -11.03
C ILE A 1086 -64.81 27.26 -11.78
N ILE A 1087 -65.89 26.52 -11.52
CA ILE A 1087 -67.20 26.76 -12.15
C ILE A 1087 -67.76 28.13 -11.72
N SER A 1088 -67.66 28.48 -10.44
CA SER A 1088 -68.06 29.79 -9.91
C SER A 1088 -67.29 30.93 -10.59
N PHE A 1089 -65.97 30.79 -10.69
CA PHE A 1089 -65.10 31.73 -11.41
C PHE A 1089 -65.48 31.88 -12.90
N LEU A 1090 -65.75 30.78 -13.61
CA LEU A 1090 -66.15 30.83 -15.03
C LEU A 1090 -67.52 31.50 -15.23
N VAL A 1091 -68.46 31.33 -14.30
CA VAL A 1091 -69.75 32.06 -14.33
C VAL A 1091 -69.55 33.55 -14.07
N GLN A 1092 -68.66 33.93 -13.15
CA GLN A 1092 -68.31 35.34 -12.91
C GLN A 1092 -67.64 35.97 -14.14
N LEU A 1093 -66.69 35.27 -14.77
CA LEU A 1093 -66.03 35.69 -16.01
C LEU A 1093 -67.07 35.86 -17.14
N GLY A 1094 -67.94 34.88 -17.37
CA GLY A 1094 -68.98 34.94 -18.39
C GLY A 1094 -69.96 36.13 -18.21
N ARG A 1095 -70.34 36.45 -16.96
CA ARG A 1095 -71.15 37.65 -16.64
C ARG A 1095 -70.43 38.95 -16.99
N ILE A 1096 -69.09 39.01 -16.84
CA ILE A 1096 -68.27 40.15 -17.23
C ILE A 1096 -68.12 40.24 -18.76
N CYS A 1097 -67.93 39.11 -19.45
CA CYS A 1097 -67.94 39.07 -20.92
C CYS A 1097 -69.26 39.57 -21.51
N LEU A 1098 -70.39 39.18 -20.91
CA LEU A 1098 -71.73 39.64 -21.29
C LEU A 1098 -71.89 41.16 -21.11
N SER A 1099 -71.58 41.70 -19.91
CA SER A 1099 -71.72 43.14 -19.67
C SER A 1099 -70.78 43.98 -20.54
N GLN A 1100 -69.55 43.52 -20.78
CA GLN A 1100 -68.63 44.14 -21.75
C GLN A 1100 -69.18 44.11 -23.18
N SER A 1101 -69.82 43.02 -23.61
CA SER A 1101 -70.40 42.89 -24.96
C SER A 1101 -71.58 43.87 -25.14
N CYS A 1102 -72.47 43.97 -24.15
CA CYS A 1102 -73.58 44.92 -24.14
C CYS A 1102 -73.08 46.39 -24.18
N LEU A 1103 -72.00 46.71 -23.46
CA LEU A 1103 -71.39 48.05 -23.46
C LEU A 1103 -70.77 48.45 -24.81
N HIS A 1104 -70.38 47.49 -25.66
CA HIS A 1104 -69.82 47.76 -27.00
C HIS A 1104 -70.89 47.75 -28.12
N GLY A 1105 -72.18 47.75 -27.77
CA GLY A 1105 -73.27 47.94 -28.72
C GLY A 1105 -73.59 46.72 -29.60
N SER A 1106 -73.18 45.52 -29.18
CA SER A 1106 -73.58 44.27 -29.85
C SER A 1106 -74.76 43.63 -29.11
N TYR A 1107 -75.88 43.47 -29.83
CA TYR A 1107 -77.17 42.86 -29.44
C TYR A 1107 -78.25 43.71 -28.74
N ASP A 1108 -79.48 43.19 -28.82
CA ASP A 1108 -80.75 43.94 -28.74
C ASP A 1108 -81.27 44.14 -27.30
N HIS A 1109 -81.73 45.37 -27.05
CA HIS A 1109 -82.08 45.91 -25.73
C HIS A 1109 -83.29 45.22 -25.07
N ARG A 1110 -84.05 44.41 -25.82
CA ARG A 1110 -85.24 43.69 -25.35
C ARG A 1110 -84.92 42.50 -24.44
N ILE A 1111 -83.81 41.79 -24.69
CA ILE A 1111 -83.46 40.57 -23.95
C ILE A 1111 -83.02 40.92 -22.51
N VAL A 1112 -82.18 41.94 -22.37
CA VAL A 1112 -81.67 42.42 -21.06
C VAL A 1112 -82.81 42.87 -20.13
N SER A 1113 -83.85 43.51 -20.69
CA SER A 1113 -85.05 43.92 -19.94
C SER A 1113 -85.91 42.74 -19.45
N SER A 1114 -85.77 41.55 -20.05
CA SER A 1114 -86.47 40.34 -19.59
C SER A 1114 -85.72 39.66 -18.46
N MET A 1115 -84.39 39.57 -18.56
CA MET A 1115 -83.55 38.93 -17.54
C MET A 1115 -83.61 39.65 -16.18
N LEU A 1116 -83.50 40.99 -16.16
CA LEU A 1116 -83.58 41.75 -14.89
C LEU A 1116 -84.90 41.51 -14.15
N LYS A 1117 -86.03 41.47 -14.87
CA LYS A 1117 -87.35 41.20 -14.29
C LYS A 1117 -87.54 39.78 -13.74
N GLN A 1118 -86.67 38.84 -14.09
CA GLN A 1118 -86.67 37.47 -13.56
C GLN A 1118 -85.67 37.28 -12.40
N MET A 1119 -84.94 38.33 -12.00
CA MET A 1119 -84.01 38.29 -10.86
C MET A 1119 -84.55 38.99 -9.60
N ASP A 1120 -85.46 39.97 -9.75
CA ASP A 1120 -86.03 40.76 -8.63
C ASP A 1120 -87.31 40.15 -8.02
N GLY A 1121 -87.73 38.94 -8.44
CA GLY A 1121 -89.04 38.37 -8.13
C GLY A 1121 -88.98 37.00 -7.47
N ASP A 1122 -88.70 36.95 -6.17
CA ASP A 1122 -88.86 35.77 -5.33
C ASP A 1122 -89.44 36.17 -3.95
N GLY A 1123 -90.43 35.42 -3.46
CA GLY A 1123 -91.15 35.74 -2.21
C GLY A 1123 -92.68 35.73 -2.28
N SER A 1124 -93.29 34.55 -2.39
CA SER A 1124 -94.65 34.24 -1.89
C SER A 1124 -94.75 32.72 -1.64
N GLU A 1125 -95.65 32.29 -0.77
CA GLU A 1125 -95.67 30.95 -0.17
C GLU A 1125 -96.41 29.90 -1.03
N GLU A 1126 -96.43 28.65 -0.53
CA GLU A 1126 -96.99 27.45 -1.18
C GLU A 1126 -98.51 27.51 -1.39
N GLU A 1127 -99.02 26.82 -2.41
CA GLU A 1127 -100.06 25.80 -2.20
C GLU A 1127 -100.15 24.78 -3.37
N ASN A 1128 -100.43 23.52 -3.02
CA ASN A 1128 -100.77 22.41 -3.93
C ASN A 1128 -102.32 22.36 -4.07
N PRO A 1129 -102.96 21.75 -5.11
CA PRO A 1129 -102.78 20.30 -5.34
C PRO A 1129 -103.07 19.70 -6.75
N MET A 1130 -102.55 18.48 -6.93
CA MET A 1130 -103.19 17.26 -7.51
C MET A 1130 -104.00 17.24 -8.83
N GLU A 1131 -103.60 16.25 -9.65
CA GLU A 1131 -104.41 15.18 -10.29
C GLU A 1131 -104.93 15.26 -11.75
N LYS A 1132 -104.68 14.12 -12.44
CA LYS A 1132 -105.49 13.40 -13.45
C LYS A 1132 -105.50 13.93 -14.91
N GLU A 1133 -104.99 13.12 -15.85
CA GLU A 1133 -105.71 12.19 -16.77
C GLU A 1133 -106.16 12.93 -18.06
N GLU A 1134 -106.16 12.39 -19.28
CA GLU A 1134 -105.76 11.09 -19.86
C GLU A 1134 -105.60 11.24 -21.40
N ILE A 1135 -104.77 10.41 -22.09
CA ILE A 1135 -105.03 9.75 -23.42
C ILE A 1135 -105.34 10.66 -24.68
N CYS A 1136 -104.99 10.40 -25.96
CA CYS A 1136 -104.42 9.25 -26.67
C CYS A 1136 -103.49 9.65 -27.86
N THR A 1137 -102.64 8.68 -28.23
CA THR A 1137 -101.85 8.41 -29.46
C THR A 1137 -102.19 9.04 -30.82
N SER A 1138 -101.19 9.02 -31.73
CA SER A 1138 -101.35 8.30 -33.02
C SER A 1138 -100.03 7.70 -33.54
N HIS A 1139 -100.16 6.62 -34.33
CA HIS A 1139 -99.19 5.56 -34.64
C HIS A 1139 -97.99 5.92 -35.56
N LYS A 1140 -96.93 5.07 -35.53
CA LYS A 1140 -96.50 4.33 -36.74
C LYS A 1140 -95.55 3.12 -36.53
N GLU A 1141 -95.73 2.16 -37.42
CA GLU A 1141 -95.10 0.83 -37.63
C GLU A 1141 -94.25 0.86 -38.95
N GLU A 1142 -93.36 -0.07 -39.34
CA GLU A 1142 -92.58 -1.19 -38.74
C GLU A 1142 -91.39 -1.50 -39.73
N GLU A 1143 -90.60 -2.60 -39.80
CA GLU A 1143 -90.58 -3.96 -39.21
C GLU A 1143 -89.13 -4.50 -39.06
N THR A 1144 -89.00 -5.63 -38.34
CA THR A 1144 -88.08 -6.82 -38.33
C THR A 1144 -86.96 -7.04 -39.43
N ILE A 1145 -86.06 -8.07 -39.45
CA ILE A 1145 -86.02 -9.49 -38.97
C ILE A 1145 -84.61 -9.90 -38.39
N LYS A 1146 -84.55 -11.01 -37.63
CA LYS A 1146 -83.41 -11.71 -36.93
C LYS A 1146 -82.67 -12.73 -37.88
N PRO A 1147 -81.88 -13.78 -37.47
CA PRO A 1147 -81.41 -14.33 -36.16
C PRO A 1147 -79.91 -14.81 -36.15
N GLU A 1148 -79.31 -15.78 -35.39
CA GLU A 1148 -79.69 -16.82 -34.35
C GLU A 1148 -78.46 -17.05 -33.34
N PRO A 1149 -78.12 -18.20 -32.64
CA PRO A 1149 -77.50 -18.15 -31.28
C PRO A 1149 -76.36 -19.18 -30.89
N MET A 1150 -75.97 -19.20 -29.59
CA MET A 1150 -75.34 -20.31 -28.79
C MET A 1150 -73.86 -20.74 -29.04
N GLU A 1151 -73.10 -21.42 -28.15
CA GLU A 1151 -73.39 -22.19 -26.90
C GLU A 1151 -72.16 -22.34 -25.92
N ILE A 1152 -72.38 -22.89 -24.70
CA ILE A 1152 -71.42 -23.56 -23.74
C ILE A 1152 -70.39 -22.68 -22.95
N ASP A 1153 -69.82 -23.12 -21.79
CA ASP A 1153 -70.32 -23.26 -20.39
C ASP A 1153 -69.17 -23.77 -19.43
N LEU A 1154 -69.37 -23.74 -18.10
CA LEU A 1154 -68.74 -24.52 -17.00
C LEU A 1154 -67.45 -24.06 -16.25
N LYS A 1155 -67.66 -23.51 -15.03
CA LYS A 1155 -67.10 -23.97 -13.71
C LYS A 1155 -65.57 -23.75 -13.41
N LYS A 1156 -65.05 -23.82 -12.15
CA LYS A 1156 -65.54 -24.39 -10.87
C LYS A 1156 -64.87 -23.79 -9.58
N ASP A 1157 -65.63 -23.64 -8.49
CA ASP A 1157 -65.42 -23.96 -7.03
C ASP A 1157 -64.00 -24.12 -6.40
N ARG A 1158 -63.70 -23.96 -5.08
CA ARG A 1158 -64.43 -23.58 -3.81
C ARG A 1158 -63.43 -23.49 -2.60
N GLU A 1159 -63.82 -22.79 -1.51
CA GLU A 1159 -63.61 -23.09 -0.04
C GLU A 1159 -62.16 -23.31 0.53
N GLU A 1160 -61.82 -23.32 1.84
CA GLU A 1160 -62.54 -23.13 3.14
C GLU A 1160 -61.58 -22.72 4.30
N GLY A 1161 -62.13 -22.16 5.40
CA GLY A 1161 -61.62 -22.21 6.79
C GLY A 1161 -60.31 -21.48 7.19
N GLU A 1162 -59.87 -21.51 8.47
CA GLU A 1162 -60.55 -21.13 9.74
C GLU A 1162 -59.54 -21.10 10.93
N LEU A 1163 -59.81 -20.23 11.93
CA LEU A 1163 -59.48 -20.30 13.38
C LEU A 1163 -58.04 -20.26 13.99
N GLU A 1164 -58.00 -19.53 15.13
CA GLU A 1164 -57.32 -19.80 16.43
C GLU A 1164 -55.88 -19.34 16.77
N GLU A 1165 -55.61 -19.38 18.09
CA GLU A 1165 -54.67 -18.53 18.86
C GLU A 1165 -53.39 -19.28 19.34
N GLY A 1166 -52.40 -18.55 19.89
CA GLY A 1166 -51.27 -19.15 20.60
C GLY A 1166 -50.22 -18.14 21.10
N GLU A 1167 -49.78 -18.26 22.36
CA GLU A 1167 -48.81 -17.35 23.01
C GLU A 1167 -47.41 -17.98 23.30
N LEU A 1168 -46.48 -17.10 23.70
CA LEU A 1168 -45.32 -17.35 24.58
C LEU A 1168 -44.08 -18.10 23.98
N PRO A 1169 -42.87 -18.04 24.62
CA PRO A 1169 -41.61 -17.85 23.86
C PRO A 1169 -40.46 -18.82 24.26
N ASP A 1170 -39.24 -18.59 23.72
CA ASP A 1170 -38.03 -18.16 24.47
C ASP A 1170 -36.65 -18.61 23.89
N ASN A 1171 -35.63 -17.77 24.06
CA ASN A 1171 -34.16 -17.99 24.11
C ASN A 1171 -33.34 -18.87 23.10
N LYS A 1172 -32.37 -18.19 22.43
CA LYS A 1172 -30.94 -18.60 22.15
C LYS A 1172 -30.64 -19.76 21.16
N SER A 1173 -29.54 -19.79 20.38
CA SER A 1173 -28.48 -18.80 20.06
C SER A 1173 -27.61 -19.21 18.83
N LEU A 1174 -26.80 -18.27 18.32
CA LEU A 1174 -25.57 -18.45 17.49
C LEU A 1174 -25.64 -19.05 16.06
N ALA A 1175 -25.56 -18.16 15.06
CA ALA A 1175 -24.71 -18.31 13.87
C ALA A 1175 -24.39 -16.92 13.26
N MET A 1176 -23.23 -16.76 12.61
CA MET A 1176 -22.84 -15.50 11.93
C MET A 1176 -22.90 -15.62 10.41
N THR A 1177 -23.56 -14.68 9.73
CA THR A 1177 -23.13 -14.20 8.38
C THR A 1177 -23.80 -12.88 8.00
N THR A 1178 -23.08 -12.07 7.21
CA THR A 1178 -23.55 -10.95 6.35
C THR A 1178 -24.63 -10.01 6.89
N ASN A 1179 -24.21 -8.79 7.25
CA ASN A 1179 -25.07 -7.72 7.74
C ASN A 1179 -24.92 -6.46 6.87
N THR A 1180 -25.93 -6.11 6.07
CA THR A 1180 -26.14 -4.76 5.53
C THR A 1180 -27.63 -4.47 5.51
N ARG A 1181 -28.04 -3.36 6.14
CA ARG A 1181 -29.42 -3.14 6.57
C ARG A 1181 -29.95 -1.84 5.98
N ILE A 1182 -30.89 -1.92 5.04
CA ILE A 1182 -31.72 -0.77 4.66
C ILE A 1182 -32.64 -0.46 5.85
N GLN A 1183 -32.55 0.75 6.41
CA GLN A 1183 -33.41 1.18 7.51
C GLN A 1183 -34.58 2.03 6.98
N SER A 1184 -35.75 1.41 6.88
CA SER A 1184 -37.03 2.13 6.97
C SER A 1184 -37.27 2.58 8.41
N MET A 1185 -37.43 3.88 8.67
CA MET A 1185 -37.93 4.36 9.97
C MET A 1185 -39.44 4.57 9.93
N LYS A 1186 -40.13 4.09 10.97
CA LYS A 1186 -41.54 4.37 11.22
C LYS A 1186 -41.69 5.72 11.92
N ALA A 1187 -42.77 6.45 11.60
CA ALA A 1187 -43.48 7.32 12.55
C ALA A 1187 -44.83 6.65 12.84
N MET A 1188 -45.09 6.20 14.07
CA MET A 1188 -45.70 6.99 15.14
C MET A 1188 -47.13 7.44 14.83
N THR A 1189 -48.08 6.54 15.09
CA THR A 1189 -49.48 6.86 15.36
C THR A 1189 -49.63 7.41 16.77
N GLY A 1190 -50.30 8.55 16.92
CA GLY A 1190 -50.75 9.10 18.20
C GLY A 1190 -52.13 9.73 18.01
N SER A 1191 -53.08 9.37 18.88
CA SER A 1191 -54.47 9.87 18.81
C SER A 1191 -54.64 11.14 19.65
N LEU A 1192 -55.44 12.10 19.18
CA LEU A 1192 -56.49 12.71 20.00
C LEU A 1192 -57.56 13.46 19.17
N ASP A 1193 -58.78 12.95 19.27
CA ASP A 1193 -60.13 13.55 19.32
C ASP A 1193 -60.44 15.02 18.94
N LEU A 1194 -61.74 15.19 18.58
CA LEU A 1194 -62.54 16.43 18.49
C LEU A 1194 -62.29 17.34 17.25
N TYR A 1195 -63.31 17.90 16.58
CA TYR A 1195 -64.77 17.90 16.78
C TYR A 1195 -65.52 17.33 15.56
N LEU A 1196 -66.65 16.67 15.82
CA LEU A 1196 -67.73 16.45 14.85
C LEU A 1196 -68.85 17.46 15.15
N GLU A 1197 -68.90 18.57 14.43
CA GLU A 1197 -70.09 19.43 14.39
C GLU A 1197 -70.89 19.14 13.12
N THR A 1198 -72.15 18.78 13.31
CA THR A 1198 -73.14 18.60 12.23
C THR A 1198 -73.55 19.97 11.69
N VAL A 1199 -73.14 20.29 10.47
CA VAL A 1199 -73.72 21.40 9.68
C VAL A 1199 -74.68 20.81 8.66
N ASN A 1200 -75.89 21.37 8.58
CA ASN A 1200 -77.00 20.84 7.78
C ASN A 1200 -76.70 20.67 6.29
N ASP A 1201 -77.34 19.68 5.68
CA ASP A 1201 -77.76 19.76 4.28
C ASP A 1201 -78.54 21.07 4.07
N GLY A 1202 -77.95 22.02 3.35
CA GLY A 1202 -78.40 23.42 3.41
C GLY A 1202 -77.87 24.35 2.31
N SER A 1203 -77.38 23.80 1.20
CA SER A 1203 -77.01 24.57 0.00
C SER A 1203 -77.73 24.05 -1.24
N THR A 1204 -78.75 24.79 -1.67
CA THR A 1204 -79.47 24.52 -2.92
C THR A 1204 -78.53 24.63 -4.11
N VAL A 1205 -78.60 23.65 -5.03
CA VAL A 1205 -77.92 23.75 -6.33
C VAL A 1205 -78.59 24.90 -7.10
N PRO A 1206 -77.89 26.01 -7.43
CA PRO A 1206 -78.55 27.21 -7.92
C PRO A 1206 -79.05 27.08 -9.37
N PHE A 1207 -78.57 26.09 -10.13
CA PHE A 1207 -79.01 25.84 -11.50
C PHE A 1207 -78.99 24.34 -11.84
N SER A 1208 -80.13 23.81 -12.32
CA SER A 1208 -80.16 22.50 -12.99
C SER A 1208 -79.38 22.52 -14.31
N ALA A 1209 -78.92 21.35 -14.76
CA ALA A 1209 -78.19 21.23 -16.04
C ALA A 1209 -79.01 21.67 -17.28
N ALA A 1210 -80.34 21.80 -17.15
CA ALA A 1210 -81.20 22.43 -18.16
C ALA A 1210 -81.13 23.97 -18.08
N GLN A 1211 -81.33 24.56 -16.89
CA GLN A 1211 -81.23 26.00 -16.68
C GLN A 1211 -79.84 26.56 -17.05
N VAL A 1212 -78.77 25.83 -16.75
CA VAL A 1212 -77.39 26.20 -17.16
C VAL A 1212 -77.25 26.24 -18.69
N ARG A 1213 -77.85 25.30 -19.42
CA ARG A 1213 -77.81 25.28 -20.90
C ARG A 1213 -78.59 26.43 -21.51
N GLU A 1214 -79.74 26.82 -20.92
CA GLU A 1214 -80.47 28.01 -21.36
C GLU A 1214 -79.71 29.31 -21.04
N LEU A 1215 -79.12 29.44 -19.85
CA LEU A 1215 -78.34 30.62 -19.45
C LEU A 1215 -77.16 30.93 -20.39
N PHE A 1216 -76.53 29.89 -20.96
CA PHE A 1216 -75.36 30.03 -21.83
C PHE A 1216 -75.68 29.96 -23.34
N LYS A 1217 -76.92 29.64 -23.74
CA LYS A 1217 -77.38 29.72 -25.15
C LYS A 1217 -77.38 31.14 -25.74
N VAL A 1218 -77.25 32.16 -24.89
CA VAL A 1218 -77.36 33.59 -25.26
C VAL A 1218 -76.07 34.37 -24.95
N LEU A 1219 -74.94 33.66 -24.76
CA LEU A 1219 -73.62 34.28 -24.84
C LEU A 1219 -73.30 34.55 -26.33
N PRO A 1220 -72.94 35.78 -26.73
CA PRO A 1220 -72.75 36.11 -28.13
C PRO A 1220 -71.50 35.43 -28.71
N GLU A 1221 -71.70 34.57 -29.71
CA GLU A 1221 -70.64 33.96 -30.52
C GLU A 1221 -69.77 35.00 -31.26
N SER A 1222 -70.20 36.26 -31.33
CA SER A 1222 -69.41 37.40 -31.84
C SER A 1222 -68.28 37.86 -30.91
N SER A 1223 -68.10 37.22 -29.73
CA SER A 1223 -66.97 37.46 -28.84
C SER A 1223 -66.12 36.19 -28.70
N LEU A 1224 -64.88 36.24 -29.17
CA LEU A 1224 -63.95 35.10 -29.18
C LEU A 1224 -63.63 34.59 -27.75
N MET A 1225 -63.64 35.49 -26.76
CA MET A 1225 -63.57 35.13 -25.33
C MET A 1225 -64.85 34.43 -24.86
N GLY A 1226 -66.03 34.92 -25.24
CA GLY A 1226 -67.32 34.33 -24.84
C GLY A 1226 -67.49 32.91 -25.35
N ALA A 1227 -67.10 32.67 -26.61
CA ALA A 1227 -67.13 31.34 -27.23
C ALA A 1227 -66.21 30.32 -26.52
N GLU A 1228 -64.96 30.68 -26.22
CA GLU A 1228 -64.02 29.73 -25.59
C GLU A 1228 -64.32 29.53 -24.09
N VAL A 1229 -64.87 30.54 -23.38
CA VAL A 1229 -65.43 30.35 -22.02
C VAL A 1229 -66.59 29.36 -22.04
N TYR A 1230 -67.54 29.49 -22.97
CA TYR A 1230 -68.65 28.54 -23.13
C TYR A 1230 -68.16 27.12 -23.45
N ARG A 1231 -67.19 26.98 -24.38
CA ARG A 1231 -66.58 25.71 -24.76
C ARG A 1231 -65.89 25.04 -23.58
N THR A 1232 -65.11 25.79 -22.82
CA THR A 1232 -64.40 25.35 -21.61
C THR A 1232 -65.37 24.87 -20.53
N PHE A 1233 -66.41 25.66 -20.27
CA PHE A 1233 -67.47 25.34 -19.34
C PHE A 1233 -68.24 24.07 -19.74
N SER A 1234 -68.61 23.95 -21.03
CA SER A 1234 -69.29 22.76 -21.58
C SER A 1234 -68.44 21.49 -21.43
N LEU A 1235 -67.13 21.58 -21.69
CA LEU A 1235 -66.17 20.49 -21.50
C LEU A 1235 -66.11 20.06 -20.01
N LEU A 1236 -66.04 21.00 -19.07
CA LEU A 1236 -66.06 20.72 -17.64
C LEU A 1236 -67.36 20.03 -17.20
N CYS A 1237 -68.52 20.56 -17.62
CA CYS A 1237 -69.81 19.93 -17.34
C CYS A 1237 -69.90 18.49 -17.89
N SER A 1238 -69.37 18.23 -19.10
CA SER A 1238 -69.37 16.88 -19.67
C SER A 1238 -68.56 15.88 -18.84
N ARG A 1239 -67.42 16.32 -18.26
CA ARG A 1239 -66.57 15.50 -17.38
C ARG A 1239 -67.16 15.32 -15.98
N ALA A 1240 -67.81 16.35 -15.44
CA ALA A 1240 -68.54 16.27 -14.17
C ALA A 1240 -69.70 15.24 -14.23
N ILE A 1241 -70.43 15.21 -15.35
CA ILE A 1241 -71.52 14.25 -15.61
C ILE A 1241 -70.98 12.82 -15.75
N LEU A 1242 -69.77 12.64 -16.30
CA LEU A 1242 -69.11 11.32 -16.37
C LEU A 1242 -68.67 10.83 -14.99
N HIS A 1243 -68.08 11.68 -14.15
CA HIS A 1243 -67.68 11.27 -12.80
C HIS A 1243 -68.88 10.90 -11.91
N LYS A 1244 -70.02 11.59 -12.04
CA LYS A 1244 -71.30 11.22 -11.38
C LYS A 1244 -71.97 9.94 -11.91
N LYS A 1245 -71.29 9.14 -12.72
CA LYS A 1245 -71.68 7.78 -13.14
C LYS A 1245 -70.65 6.69 -12.77
N VAL A 1246 -69.57 7.05 -12.09
CA VAL A 1246 -68.45 6.16 -11.72
C VAL A 1246 -68.28 6.04 -10.20
N TYR A 1247 -69.01 6.87 -9.45
CA TYR A 1247 -69.23 6.79 -8.00
C TYR A 1247 -70.72 6.60 -7.74
#